data_AF-A0A517Q5F6-F1
#
_entry.id   AF-A0A517Q5F6-F1
#
_cell.length_a   1.000
_cell.length_b   1.000
_cell.length_c   1.000
_cell.angle_alpha   90.00
_cell.angle_beta   90.00
_cell.angle_gamma   90.00
#
_symmetry.space_group_name_H-M   'P 1'
#
loop_
_entity.id
_entity.type
_entity.pdbx_description
1 polymer ?
#
loop_
_entity_poly.entity_id
_entity_poly.type
_entity_poly.pdbx_seq_one_letter_code
_entity_poly.pdbx_strand_id
1 'polypeptide(L)'
;MEQKRLLLFVTLSATVIFVWQMFIFPRIAPPPQPAAQQQAENAPAQDEPEQDGLEQDLPLVAQKPLKDGEVKPQPEQPKEQKPAFARNPRRTIVLGSLDPESGYFLQAKITTQGAAVMEASLNDPLYRDLNDKKKPLKVLDEFSGAKEVSRSLQIEMKQLDKKLEPFLTNTRRTDWKVLEEIKDPDDPKIIQAVHLGLTAPDGSIEVHKVFRLEKYPVPPDEDFRQFRNTKQAGYLIHFDLKLINESSQGQVLDYQLLGPVGIPLENADNTRKFRDVRIGFLQNDMSIDTETLNAPDIIEEVQAKNVEKYTRAFQFAGVDVQYFAALLSPDGKNFKPELVNGEMRSNYSASVEPVLIQQNVKNEAQSRVTIKVNSEEIELPAGGETEHSYALYAGPKRESLLGPPLKAAEIMDFGFFGPVAKLMLWLLTTLHSIGLSYGIAIVCLTVMVRGSLYPLSRKQALGAQKMKELQPQIAELKKKFGDDREKMGRAQMELFSKNNYNPLAGCLPIFLQLPIFFGLYTALNNAVQLRGTPFLWIDNLAAPDALFKLPFNLPILGDNFNLLPLITVGLFVVQQKLFMPPPTDKDQELQHKIMNYMMIGMGFLFYRVPAGLCVYFIASSLWGICERKLLDFQAKRRPATTTDPNVIDVTAESKKSSSNKKQDKKTKEKDDKPEKKGWFARLQEIADQAQAQAALNEKQRDQKSGDKGPGKKSKKRR
;
A
#
# COMPACT_ATOMS: atom_id res chain seq x y z
N MET A 1 -1.53 -8.74 5.53
CA MET A 1 -1.26 -9.76 4.48
C MET A 1 -0.24 -9.35 3.40
N GLU A 2 -0.15 -8.08 2.99
CA GLU A 2 0.55 -7.68 1.75
C GLU A 2 2.02 -8.09 1.64
N GLN A 3 2.80 -8.05 2.73
CA GLN A 3 4.21 -8.48 2.71
C GLN A 3 4.38 -9.92 2.20
N LYS A 4 3.49 -10.84 2.59
CA LYS A 4 3.49 -12.22 2.07
C LYS A 4 3.12 -12.25 0.58
N ARG A 5 2.18 -11.41 0.12
CA ARG A 5 1.80 -11.30 -1.30
C ARG A 5 2.89 -10.64 -2.16
N LEU A 6 3.63 -9.66 -1.64
CA LEU A 6 4.76 -9.03 -2.32
C LEU A 6 5.96 -10.00 -2.38
N LEU A 7 6.30 -10.66 -1.28
CA LEU A 7 7.36 -11.67 -1.27
C LEU A 7 7.00 -12.83 -2.20
N LEU A 8 5.75 -13.31 -2.18
CA LEU A 8 5.25 -14.34 -3.08
C LEU A 8 5.16 -13.87 -4.53
N PHE A 9 4.89 -12.59 -4.81
CA PHE A 9 4.95 -12.03 -6.16
C PHE A 9 6.40 -11.90 -6.66
N VAL A 10 7.34 -11.51 -5.80
CA VAL A 10 8.77 -11.41 -6.16
C VAL A 10 9.37 -12.81 -6.32
N THR A 11 9.03 -13.78 -5.47
CA THR A 11 9.48 -15.17 -5.64
C THR A 11 8.76 -15.88 -6.76
N LEU A 12 7.46 -15.66 -7.03
CA LEU A 12 6.85 -16.15 -8.28
C LEU A 12 7.45 -15.47 -9.49
N SER A 13 7.72 -14.16 -9.48
CA SER A 13 8.33 -13.49 -10.63
C SER A 13 9.75 -14.03 -10.88
N ALA A 14 10.55 -14.19 -9.83
CA ALA A 14 11.87 -14.81 -9.92
C ALA A 14 11.78 -16.27 -10.39
N THR A 15 10.86 -17.07 -9.86
CA THR A 15 10.66 -18.48 -10.20
C THR A 15 10.05 -18.65 -11.60
N VAL A 16 9.16 -17.77 -12.05
CA VAL A 16 8.64 -17.75 -13.42
C VAL A 16 9.75 -17.35 -14.39
N ILE A 17 10.59 -16.35 -14.07
CA ILE A 17 11.78 -16.03 -14.86
C ILE A 17 12.75 -17.22 -14.87
N PHE A 18 12.97 -17.89 -13.74
CA PHE A 18 13.88 -19.05 -13.63
C PHE A 18 13.35 -20.27 -14.39
N VAL A 19 12.05 -20.58 -14.28
CA VAL A 19 11.37 -21.65 -15.02
C VAL A 19 11.26 -21.31 -16.51
N TRP A 20 11.10 -20.04 -16.87
CA TRP A 20 11.15 -19.60 -18.26
C TRP A 20 12.54 -19.84 -18.86
N GLN A 21 13.59 -19.43 -18.17
CA GLN A 21 14.99 -19.68 -18.56
C GLN A 21 15.34 -21.17 -18.61
N MET A 22 14.85 -21.97 -17.65
CA MET A 22 15.25 -23.36 -17.45
C MET A 22 14.41 -24.40 -18.23
N PHE A 23 13.10 -24.15 -18.44
CA PHE A 23 12.16 -25.14 -18.98
C PHE A 23 11.36 -24.69 -20.21
N ILE A 24 11.26 -23.38 -20.49
CA ILE A 24 10.55 -22.86 -21.66
C ILE A 24 11.55 -22.50 -22.77
N PHE A 25 12.61 -21.77 -22.44
CA PHE A 25 13.67 -21.38 -23.38
C PHE A 25 14.27 -22.58 -24.16
N PRO A 26 14.54 -23.76 -23.55
CA PRO A 26 15.04 -24.92 -24.29
C PRO A 26 14.01 -25.61 -25.21
N ARG A 27 12.71 -25.31 -25.07
CA ARG A 27 11.62 -25.96 -25.82
C ARG A 27 11.14 -25.18 -27.05
N ILE A 28 11.62 -23.95 -27.24
CA ILE A 28 11.26 -23.11 -28.41
C ILE A 28 12.34 -23.19 -29.51
N ALA A 29 13.50 -23.80 -29.23
CA ALA A 29 14.45 -24.18 -30.26
C ALA A 29 13.91 -25.37 -31.07
N PRO A 30 13.78 -25.27 -32.41
CA PRO A 30 13.26 -26.38 -33.23
C PRO A 30 14.32 -27.49 -33.39
N PRO A 31 13.94 -28.77 -33.29
CA PRO A 31 14.84 -29.89 -33.59
C PRO A 31 15.14 -29.98 -35.09
N PRO A 32 16.29 -30.56 -35.49
CA PRO A 32 16.58 -30.85 -36.90
C PRO A 32 15.60 -31.91 -37.44
N GLN A 33 15.05 -31.66 -38.64
CA GLN A 33 14.13 -32.59 -39.31
C GLN A 33 14.90 -33.73 -40.01
N PRO A 34 14.59 -35.01 -39.75
CA PRO A 34 14.99 -36.12 -40.61
C PRO A 34 14.08 -36.19 -41.84
N ALA A 35 14.66 -36.34 -43.03
CA ALA A 35 13.90 -36.52 -44.27
C ALA A 35 13.71 -38.00 -44.60
N ALA A 36 12.57 -38.60 -44.23
CA ALA A 36 11.93 -39.73 -44.93
C ALA A 36 10.64 -40.18 -44.20
N GLN A 37 9.46 -39.87 -44.78
CA GLN A 37 8.24 -40.72 -44.81
C GLN A 37 7.06 -39.92 -45.41
N GLN A 38 7.06 -39.76 -46.73
CA GLN A 38 5.83 -39.53 -47.50
C GLN A 38 5.42 -40.87 -48.11
N GLN A 39 4.50 -41.59 -47.47
CA GLN A 39 3.77 -42.72 -48.08
C GLN A 39 2.54 -43.06 -47.23
N ALA A 40 1.46 -43.48 -47.89
CA ALA A 40 0.21 -44.00 -47.32
C ALA A 40 -0.61 -43.06 -46.40
N GLU A 41 -1.11 -41.96 -46.98
CA GLU A 41 -2.45 -41.48 -46.63
C GLU A 41 -3.46 -42.25 -47.51
N ASN A 42 -4.42 -42.99 -46.91
CA ASN A 42 -5.60 -43.51 -47.62
C ASN A 42 -6.65 -44.19 -46.70
N ALA A 43 -7.89 -43.68 -46.78
CA ALA A 43 -9.18 -44.38 -46.60
C ALA A 43 -9.58 -44.98 -45.21
N PRO A 44 -10.91 -45.22 -44.94
CA PRO A 44 -11.45 -45.19 -43.58
C PRO A 44 -12.47 -46.31 -43.17
N ALA A 45 -12.97 -46.18 -41.92
CA ALA A 45 -14.30 -46.55 -41.39
C ALA A 45 -14.55 -47.96 -40.77
N GLN A 46 -15.56 -48.00 -39.88
CA GLN A 46 -16.34 -49.16 -39.36
C GLN A 46 -15.63 -50.12 -38.35
N ASP A 47 -16.29 -50.74 -37.36
CA ASP A 47 -17.70 -50.68 -36.87
C ASP A 47 -17.83 -51.06 -35.35
N GLU A 48 -19.08 -51.15 -34.85
CA GLU A 48 -19.60 -51.46 -33.48
C GLU A 48 -19.41 -52.96 -33.02
N PRO A 49 -19.94 -53.53 -31.87
CA PRO A 49 -21.17 -53.18 -31.09
C PRO A 49 -21.27 -53.50 -29.54
N GLU A 50 -22.43 -53.18 -28.93
CA GLU A 50 -23.16 -53.82 -27.76
C GLU A 50 -22.50 -53.93 -26.35
N GLN A 51 -23.15 -54.05 -25.16
CA GLN A 51 -24.54 -54.07 -24.58
C GLN A 51 -24.40 -53.84 -23.03
N ASP A 52 -25.36 -53.64 -22.10
CA ASP A 52 -26.83 -53.39 -22.01
C ASP A 52 -27.21 -52.87 -20.57
N GLY A 53 -28.43 -52.32 -20.36
CA GLY A 53 -29.17 -52.23 -19.08
C GLY A 53 -28.84 -51.07 -18.10
N LEU A 54 -29.78 -50.49 -17.32
CA LEU A 54 -31.24 -50.70 -17.13
C LEU A 54 -31.95 -49.40 -16.63
N GLU A 55 -33.29 -49.41 -16.64
CA GLU A 55 -34.29 -48.34 -16.33
C GLU A 55 -34.36 -47.87 -14.85
N GLN A 56 -35.16 -46.89 -14.34
CA GLN A 56 -36.33 -46.05 -14.74
C GLN A 56 -36.27 -44.75 -13.85
N ASP A 57 -36.62 -43.51 -14.24
CA ASP A 57 -37.94 -42.84 -14.51
C ASP A 57 -38.89 -42.76 -13.25
N LEU A 58 -39.73 -41.74 -12.93
CA LEU A 58 -40.41 -40.64 -13.67
C LEU A 58 -40.25 -39.19 -13.03
N PRO A 59 -41.28 -38.36 -12.62
CA PRO A 59 -41.46 -37.04 -13.27
C PRO A 59 -41.71 -35.78 -12.39
N LEU A 60 -41.67 -34.60 -13.05
CA LEU A 60 -42.30 -33.33 -12.59
C LEU A 60 -43.71 -33.16 -13.18
N VAL A 61 -44.59 -32.44 -12.47
CA VAL A 61 -45.78 -31.76 -13.04
C VAL A 61 -45.96 -30.39 -12.39
N ALA A 62 -46.36 -29.38 -13.18
CA ALA A 62 -46.69 -28.02 -12.70
C ALA A 62 -48.16 -27.67 -12.96
N GLN A 63 -48.73 -26.74 -12.18
CA GLN A 63 -50.07 -26.17 -12.41
C GLN A 63 -50.11 -24.65 -12.19
N LYS A 64 -51.18 -24.00 -12.67
CA LYS A 64 -51.39 -22.54 -12.67
C LYS A 64 -52.68 -22.15 -11.89
N PRO A 65 -52.89 -20.85 -11.56
CA PRO A 65 -53.71 -20.44 -10.43
C PRO A 65 -55.17 -20.05 -10.75
N LEU A 66 -55.98 -20.00 -9.68
CA LEU A 66 -57.31 -19.38 -9.46
C LEU A 66 -57.55 -19.47 -7.92
N LYS A 67 -58.32 -18.63 -7.20
CA LYS A 67 -59.06 -17.39 -7.50
C LYS A 67 -59.21 -16.55 -6.19
N ASP A 68 -59.90 -15.43 -6.26
CA ASP A 68 -60.10 -14.42 -5.19
C ASP A 68 -60.85 -14.93 -3.94
N GLY A 69 -60.62 -14.26 -2.80
CA GLY A 69 -61.35 -14.47 -1.54
C GLY A 69 -61.40 -13.18 -0.70
N GLU A 70 -62.58 -12.83 -0.20
CA GLU A 70 -62.84 -11.55 0.48
C GLU A 70 -62.29 -11.52 1.92
N VAL A 71 -61.57 -10.45 2.28
CA VAL A 71 -61.13 -10.21 3.67
C VAL A 71 -62.12 -9.28 4.36
N LYS A 72 -62.92 -9.81 5.29
CA LYS A 72 -63.71 -8.99 6.22
C LYS A 72 -62.79 -8.29 7.22
N PRO A 73 -62.99 -6.99 7.51
CA PRO A 73 -62.21 -6.29 8.53
C PRO A 73 -62.56 -6.83 9.92
N GLN A 74 -61.52 -7.19 10.70
CA GLN A 74 -61.65 -7.34 12.15
C GLN A 74 -61.53 -5.97 12.82
N PRO A 75 -62.13 -5.73 14.01
CA PRO A 75 -62.18 -4.39 14.60
C PRO A 75 -60.79 -3.84 14.95
N GLU A 76 -60.57 -2.54 14.74
CA GLU A 76 -59.44 -1.84 15.36
C GLU A 76 -59.57 -1.96 16.88
N GLN A 77 -58.62 -2.63 17.52
CA GLN A 77 -58.43 -2.46 18.97
C GLN A 77 -58.05 -0.99 19.24
N PRO A 78 -58.52 -0.39 20.36
CA PRO A 78 -58.23 1.01 20.65
C PRO A 78 -56.73 1.29 20.60
N LYS A 79 -56.34 2.37 19.91
CA LYS A 79 -54.96 2.87 19.92
C LYS A 79 -54.65 3.42 21.31
N GLU A 80 -54.21 2.53 22.19
CA GLU A 80 -53.71 2.84 23.52
C GLU A 80 -52.65 3.94 23.40
N GLN A 81 -53.00 5.14 23.88
CA GLN A 81 -52.13 6.30 23.75
C GLN A 81 -50.99 6.17 24.75
N LYS A 82 -49.92 5.48 24.31
CA LYS A 82 -48.69 5.28 25.07
C LYS A 82 -48.19 6.62 25.63
N PRO A 83 -47.70 6.66 26.88
CA PRO A 83 -47.34 7.89 27.57
C PRO A 83 -46.34 8.71 26.74
N ALA A 84 -46.53 10.03 26.70
CA ALA A 84 -45.73 10.91 25.85
C ALA A 84 -44.38 11.25 26.52
N PHE A 85 -43.33 10.46 26.23
CA PHE A 85 -41.95 10.90 26.50
C PHE A 85 -41.68 12.22 25.76
N ALA A 86 -41.00 13.16 26.42
CA ALA A 86 -40.79 14.50 25.93
C ALA A 86 -40.00 14.50 24.60
N ARG A 87 -40.67 14.81 23.49
CA ARG A 87 -40.04 14.89 22.17
C ARG A 87 -39.31 16.22 22.00
N ASN A 88 -38.00 16.21 22.24
CA ASN A 88 -37.15 17.35 21.90
C ASN A 88 -37.21 17.65 20.39
N PRO A 89 -37.07 18.93 19.98
CA PRO A 89 -37.11 19.29 18.57
C PRO A 89 -35.87 18.74 17.85
N ARG A 90 -36.08 18.01 16.75
CA ARG A 90 -34.98 17.53 15.91
C ARG A 90 -34.24 18.69 15.27
N ARG A 91 -32.94 18.80 15.55
CA ARG A 91 -32.05 19.84 15.02
C ARG A 91 -30.73 19.23 14.53
N THR A 92 -30.12 19.91 13.57
CA THR A 92 -28.71 19.73 13.21
C THR A 92 -27.97 20.99 13.63
N ILE A 93 -27.03 20.84 14.57
CA ILE A 93 -26.14 21.90 15.02
C ILE A 93 -24.87 21.83 14.18
N VAL A 94 -24.32 22.97 13.79
CA VAL A 94 -23.14 23.06 12.93
C VAL A 94 -22.01 23.69 13.73
N LEU A 95 -20.96 22.90 14.01
CA LEU A 95 -19.77 23.34 14.74
C LEU A 95 -18.66 23.74 13.77
N GLY A 96 -17.94 24.81 14.09
CA GLY A 96 -16.85 25.33 13.25
C GLY A 96 -17.32 25.84 11.88
N SER A 97 -16.38 26.04 10.96
CA SER A 97 -16.66 26.75 9.70
C SER A 97 -15.96 26.14 8.48
N LEU A 98 -16.62 26.29 7.33
CA LEU A 98 -16.09 25.97 6.00
C LEU A 98 -15.31 27.11 5.36
N ASP A 99 -15.18 28.24 6.05
CA ASP A 99 -14.28 29.34 5.68
C ASP A 99 -12.83 28.99 6.11
N PRO A 100 -11.86 28.91 5.18
CA PRO A 100 -10.45 28.67 5.48
C PRO A 100 -9.86 29.66 6.49
N GLU A 101 -10.27 30.93 6.46
CA GLU A 101 -9.68 32.01 7.26
C GLU A 101 -10.23 32.06 8.70
N SER A 102 -11.28 31.28 9.00
CA SER A 102 -11.93 31.24 10.32
C SER A 102 -11.09 30.64 11.46
N GLY A 103 -9.92 30.07 11.15
CA GLY A 103 -9.07 29.34 12.11
C GLY A 103 -9.57 27.94 12.49
N TYR A 104 -10.81 27.58 12.18
CA TYR A 104 -11.24 26.17 12.20
C TYR A 104 -10.64 25.44 11.00
N PHE A 105 -10.35 24.14 11.11
CA PHE A 105 -9.86 23.35 9.97
C PHE A 105 -10.95 22.46 9.34
N LEU A 106 -12.06 22.26 10.07
CA LEU A 106 -13.20 21.44 9.67
C LEU A 106 -14.50 22.04 10.17
N GLN A 107 -15.61 21.66 9.53
CA GLN A 107 -16.96 21.87 10.03
C GLN A 107 -17.59 20.52 10.36
N ALA A 108 -18.16 20.37 11.55
CA ALA A 108 -18.86 19.16 11.98
C ALA A 108 -20.37 19.41 12.11
N LYS A 109 -21.19 18.47 11.65
CA LYS A 109 -22.65 18.52 11.79
C LYS A 109 -23.09 17.52 12.84
N ILE A 110 -23.58 18.00 13.97
CA ILE A 110 -24.09 17.20 15.09
C ILE A 110 -25.61 17.15 14.99
N THR A 111 -26.22 15.98 15.10
CA THR A 111 -27.68 15.86 15.21
C THR A 111 -28.11 15.66 16.66
N THR A 112 -29.26 16.21 17.03
CA THR A 112 -29.97 15.82 18.26
C THR A 112 -30.33 14.34 18.27
N GLN A 113 -30.56 13.73 17.11
CA GLN A 113 -31.04 12.35 17.02
C GLN A 113 -29.91 11.34 17.29
N GLY A 114 -29.85 10.86 18.52
CA GLY A 114 -28.76 10.03 19.03
C GLY A 114 -27.55 10.80 19.54
N ALA A 115 -27.60 12.14 19.52
CA ALA A 115 -26.50 13.05 19.86
C ALA A 115 -25.16 12.56 19.26
N ALA A 116 -25.02 12.69 17.94
CA ALA A 116 -23.93 12.07 17.19
C ALA A 116 -23.50 12.93 15.98
N VAL A 117 -22.29 12.68 15.47
CA VAL A 117 -21.74 13.35 14.29
C VAL A 117 -22.35 12.74 13.02
N MET A 118 -23.14 13.54 12.29
CA MET A 118 -23.65 13.19 10.97
C MET A 118 -22.57 13.32 9.89
N GLU A 119 -21.76 14.37 9.95
CA GLU A 119 -20.81 14.73 8.89
C GLU A 119 -19.63 15.51 9.50
N ALA A 120 -18.43 15.33 8.94
CA ALA A 120 -17.31 16.24 9.15
C ALA A 120 -16.65 16.53 7.81
N SER A 121 -16.56 17.82 7.46
CA SER A 121 -16.06 18.31 6.18
C SER A 121 -14.81 19.18 6.38
N LEU A 122 -13.72 18.87 5.67
CA LEU A 122 -12.50 19.68 5.68
C LEU A 122 -12.69 20.98 4.89
N ASN A 123 -12.25 22.10 5.44
CA ASN A 123 -12.38 23.40 4.77
C ASN A 123 -11.17 23.79 3.90
N ASP A 124 -10.07 23.04 3.97
CA ASP A 124 -8.83 23.34 3.25
C ASP A 124 -9.06 23.36 1.72
N PRO A 125 -8.62 24.40 0.99
CA PRO A 125 -8.70 24.44 -0.47
C PRO A 125 -8.04 23.27 -1.21
N LEU A 126 -7.07 22.56 -0.61
CA LEU A 126 -6.45 21.34 -1.15
C LEU A 126 -7.38 20.11 -1.06
N TYR A 127 -8.29 20.08 -0.08
CA TYR A 127 -9.13 18.93 0.24
C TYR A 127 -10.58 19.15 -0.22
N ARG A 128 -10.76 19.25 -1.54
CA ARG A 128 -12.05 19.26 -2.24
C ARG A 128 -12.48 17.86 -2.68
N ASP A 129 -13.78 17.64 -2.85
CA ASP A 129 -14.33 16.39 -3.42
C ASP A 129 -13.83 16.17 -4.87
N LEU A 130 -13.57 14.91 -5.25
CA LEU A 130 -13.00 14.59 -6.57
C LEU A 130 -14.03 14.62 -7.72
N ASN A 131 -15.32 14.45 -7.42
CA ASN A 131 -16.42 14.48 -8.39
C ASN A 131 -16.95 15.91 -8.56
N ASP A 132 -16.98 16.70 -7.48
CA ASP A 132 -17.31 18.13 -7.51
C ASP A 132 -16.29 18.95 -6.71
N LYS A 133 -15.26 19.43 -7.41
CA LYS A 133 -14.18 20.26 -6.86
C LYS A 133 -14.64 21.56 -6.17
N LYS A 134 -15.90 21.97 -6.32
CA LYS A 134 -16.45 23.13 -5.59
C LYS A 134 -16.83 22.78 -4.15
N LYS A 135 -17.12 21.51 -3.85
CA LYS A 135 -17.49 21.06 -2.51
C LYS A 135 -16.25 20.79 -1.64
N PRO A 136 -16.32 21.07 -0.32
CA PRO A 136 -15.34 20.55 0.64
C PRO A 136 -15.39 19.01 0.65
N LEU A 137 -14.27 18.36 0.98
CA LEU A 137 -14.25 16.92 1.17
C LEU A 137 -14.89 16.55 2.52
N LYS A 138 -15.93 15.71 2.48
CA LYS A 138 -16.42 14.98 3.64
C LYS A 138 -15.41 13.91 4.05
N VAL A 139 -14.88 13.98 5.27
CA VAL A 139 -14.02 12.93 5.87
C VAL A 139 -14.82 12.00 6.79
N LEU A 140 -15.94 12.48 7.35
CA LEU A 140 -16.97 11.65 7.98
C LEU A 140 -18.33 11.93 7.33
N ASP A 141 -19.17 10.90 7.22
CA ASP A 141 -20.55 11.01 6.71
C ASP A 141 -21.44 9.92 7.33
N GLU A 142 -22.74 10.16 7.44
CA GLU A 142 -23.66 9.17 8.03
C GLU A 142 -23.96 8.04 7.03
N PHE A 143 -24.08 6.81 7.53
CA PHE A 143 -24.57 5.70 6.72
C PHE A 143 -26.03 5.42 7.05
N SER A 144 -26.94 5.84 6.16
CA SER A 144 -28.35 5.45 6.22
C SER A 144 -28.55 4.08 5.55
N GLY A 145 -28.60 3.02 6.35
CA GLY A 145 -29.00 1.69 5.92
C GLY A 145 -30.52 1.53 5.83
N ALA A 146 -30.97 0.38 5.32
CA ALA A 146 -32.40 0.10 5.13
C ALA A 146 -33.21 -0.13 6.43
N LYS A 147 -32.52 -0.33 7.57
CA LYS A 147 -33.14 -0.51 8.90
C LYS A 147 -32.75 0.57 9.90
N GLU A 148 -31.53 1.08 9.82
CA GLU A 148 -30.94 2.01 10.80
C GLU A 148 -29.95 2.97 10.15
N VAL A 149 -29.69 4.09 10.83
CA VAL A 149 -28.60 5.02 10.51
C VAL A 149 -27.44 4.79 11.48
N SER A 150 -26.22 4.72 10.95
CA SER A 150 -24.97 4.67 11.70
C SER A 150 -24.26 6.03 11.62
N ARG A 151 -23.93 6.61 12.78
CA ARG A 151 -23.28 7.92 12.93
C ARG A 151 -22.03 7.80 13.79
N SER A 152 -21.04 8.66 13.57
CA SER A 152 -19.82 8.64 14.40
C SER A 152 -20.14 9.19 15.79
N LEU A 153 -19.58 8.59 16.85
CA LEU A 153 -19.81 8.98 18.26
C LEU A 153 -21.27 8.80 18.73
N GLN A 154 -22.02 7.96 18.02
CA GLN A 154 -23.31 7.44 18.45
C GLN A 154 -23.10 6.43 19.61
N ILE A 155 -23.98 6.43 20.62
CA ILE A 155 -23.91 5.46 21.73
C ILE A 155 -25.16 4.58 21.81
N GLU A 156 -24.99 3.40 22.40
CA GLU A 156 -26.04 2.52 22.93
C GLU A 156 -25.80 2.31 24.44
N MET A 157 -26.84 2.21 25.25
CA MET A 157 -26.75 2.02 26.71
C MET A 157 -27.91 1.14 27.19
N LYS A 158 -27.64 -0.14 27.47
CA LYS A 158 -28.70 -1.16 27.68
C LYS A 158 -29.66 -0.81 28.82
N GLN A 159 -29.15 -0.16 29.87
CA GLN A 159 -29.89 0.29 31.05
C GLN A 159 -30.90 1.38 30.69
N LEU A 160 -30.50 2.34 29.86
CA LEU A 160 -31.31 3.47 29.43
C LEU A 160 -32.25 3.09 28.27
N ASP A 161 -31.78 2.25 27.34
CA ASP A 161 -32.57 1.75 26.22
C ASP A 161 -33.78 0.93 26.69
N LYS A 162 -33.63 0.07 27.71
CA LYS A 162 -34.75 -0.63 28.37
C LYS A 162 -35.80 0.30 28.94
N LYS A 163 -35.40 1.48 29.44
CA LYS A 163 -36.32 2.50 29.98
C LYS A 163 -37.01 3.30 28.88
N LEU A 164 -36.38 3.42 27.71
CA LEU A 164 -36.92 4.09 26.52
C LEU A 164 -37.80 3.19 25.63
N GLU A 165 -37.62 1.86 25.71
CA GLU A 165 -38.37 0.86 24.92
C GLU A 165 -39.91 0.99 24.98
N PRO A 166 -40.56 1.25 26.15
CA PRO A 166 -42.01 1.47 26.21
C PRO A 166 -42.50 2.60 25.30
N PHE A 167 -41.64 3.59 25.06
CA PHE A 167 -41.88 4.78 24.24
C PHE A 167 -41.50 4.56 22.75
N LEU A 168 -41.18 3.32 22.35
CA LEU A 168 -40.76 2.91 21.00
C LEU A 168 -39.52 3.67 20.50
N THR A 169 -38.63 4.04 21.42
CA THR A 169 -37.38 4.76 21.13
C THR A 169 -36.21 4.15 21.91
N ASN A 170 -35.00 4.62 21.61
CA ASN A 170 -33.77 4.24 22.30
C ASN A 170 -32.77 5.41 22.22
N THR A 171 -31.64 5.31 22.93
CA THR A 171 -30.55 6.30 22.95
C THR A 171 -30.12 6.76 21.56
N ARG A 172 -30.12 5.86 20.56
CA ARG A 172 -29.77 6.13 19.15
C ARG A 172 -30.83 6.85 18.33
N ARG A 173 -32.12 6.62 18.61
CA ARG A 173 -33.26 7.10 17.80
C ARG A 173 -33.96 8.31 18.40
N THR A 174 -33.85 8.50 19.71
CA THR A 174 -34.42 9.63 20.44
C THR A 174 -33.71 10.93 20.07
N ASP A 175 -34.44 12.04 20.10
CA ASP A 175 -33.87 13.38 19.97
C ASP A 175 -33.47 13.88 21.35
N TRP A 176 -32.17 14.16 21.53
CA TRP A 176 -31.58 14.65 22.77
C TRP A 176 -31.87 16.15 22.93
N LYS A 177 -31.96 16.61 24.19
CA LYS A 177 -32.20 18.01 24.52
C LYS A 177 -30.91 18.79 24.32
N VAL A 178 -30.95 19.89 23.56
CA VAL A 178 -29.84 20.86 23.59
C VAL A 178 -29.88 21.59 24.93
N LEU A 179 -28.81 21.47 25.70
CA LEU A 179 -28.63 22.16 26.98
C LEU A 179 -27.99 23.54 26.75
N GLU A 180 -26.97 23.60 25.89
CA GLU A 180 -26.17 24.80 25.62
C GLU A 180 -25.54 24.75 24.23
N GLU A 181 -25.34 25.92 23.62
CA GLU A 181 -24.59 26.11 22.36
C GLU A 181 -23.51 27.18 22.62
N ILE A 182 -22.27 26.73 22.89
CA ILE A 182 -21.13 27.63 23.12
C ILE A 182 -20.70 28.21 21.78
N LYS A 183 -20.75 29.54 21.68
CA LYS A 183 -20.37 30.29 20.50
C LYS A 183 -18.88 30.61 20.49
N ASP A 184 -18.34 30.76 19.29
CA ASP A 184 -16.98 31.27 19.11
C ASP A 184 -16.88 32.71 19.69
N PRO A 185 -15.83 33.03 20.48
CA PRO A 185 -15.69 34.36 21.08
C PRO A 185 -15.51 35.51 20.08
N ASP A 186 -14.96 35.26 18.89
CA ASP A 186 -14.65 36.29 17.90
C ASP A 186 -15.73 36.42 16.80
N ASP A 187 -16.40 35.31 16.42
CA ASP A 187 -17.62 35.34 15.58
C ASP A 187 -18.80 34.59 16.23
N PRO A 188 -19.69 35.29 16.95
CA PRO A 188 -20.90 34.71 17.57
C PRO A 188 -21.93 34.08 16.61
N LYS A 189 -21.66 33.98 15.30
CA LYS A 189 -22.41 33.13 14.35
C LYS A 189 -21.89 31.69 14.32
N ILE A 190 -20.62 31.46 14.62
CA ILE A 190 -20.00 30.14 14.68
C ILE A 190 -20.29 29.53 16.05
N ILE A 191 -20.68 28.26 16.06
CA ILE A 191 -20.80 27.47 17.29
C ILE A 191 -19.49 26.69 17.44
N GLN A 192 -18.83 26.84 18.59
CA GLN A 192 -17.59 26.14 18.91
C GLN A 192 -17.88 24.78 19.56
N ALA A 193 -18.88 24.72 20.44
CA ALA A 193 -19.29 23.49 21.10
C ALA A 193 -20.82 23.42 21.33
N VAL A 194 -21.35 22.21 21.49
CA VAL A 194 -22.76 21.96 21.85
C VAL A 194 -22.87 20.92 22.94
N HIS A 195 -23.71 21.20 23.93
CA HIS A 195 -24.01 20.31 25.06
C HIS A 195 -25.39 19.68 24.85
N LEU A 196 -25.45 18.35 24.82
CA LEU A 196 -26.64 17.55 24.55
C LEU A 196 -26.95 16.62 25.74
N GLY A 197 -28.14 16.74 26.30
CA GLY A 197 -28.60 15.96 27.46
C GLY A 197 -29.71 14.96 27.12
N LEU A 198 -29.69 13.81 27.79
CA LEU A 198 -30.77 12.83 27.81
C LEU A 198 -30.98 12.30 29.23
N THR A 199 -32.08 12.71 29.86
CA THR A 199 -32.57 12.18 31.13
C THR A 199 -33.45 10.94 30.87
N ALA A 200 -33.36 9.94 31.73
CA ALA A 200 -34.22 8.76 31.70
C ALA A 200 -35.70 9.12 31.97
N PRO A 201 -36.68 8.38 31.44
CA PRO A 201 -38.11 8.63 31.69
C PRO A 201 -38.55 8.55 33.16
N ASP A 202 -37.76 7.87 34.00
CA ASP A 202 -37.96 7.74 35.46
C ASP A 202 -37.08 8.71 36.28
N GLY A 203 -36.34 9.61 35.61
CA GLY A 203 -35.44 10.58 36.26
C GLY A 203 -34.17 9.97 36.88
N SER A 204 -33.92 8.67 36.75
CA SER A 204 -32.87 7.97 37.52
C SER A 204 -31.45 8.07 36.95
N ILE A 205 -31.31 8.41 35.68
CA ILE A 205 -30.03 8.51 34.96
C ILE A 205 -30.11 9.78 34.12
N GLU A 206 -29.07 10.59 34.15
CA GLU A 206 -28.85 11.63 33.14
C GLU A 206 -27.52 11.41 32.41
N VAL A 207 -27.54 11.62 31.10
CA VAL A 207 -26.37 11.47 30.23
C VAL A 207 -26.14 12.79 29.49
N HIS A 208 -24.96 13.36 29.61
CA HIS A 208 -24.53 14.52 28.82
C HIS A 208 -23.49 14.11 27.79
N LYS A 209 -23.57 14.74 26.62
CA LYS A 209 -22.58 14.67 25.55
C LYS A 209 -22.16 16.08 25.17
N VAL A 210 -20.87 16.38 25.26
CA VAL A 210 -20.25 17.60 24.75
C VAL A 210 -19.56 17.27 23.43
N PHE A 211 -19.80 18.09 22.41
CA PHE A 211 -19.02 18.06 21.16
C PHE A 211 -18.36 19.41 20.97
N ARG A 212 -17.03 19.45 20.77
CA ARG A 212 -16.25 20.68 20.72
C ARG A 212 -15.18 20.63 19.61
N LEU A 213 -15.04 21.75 18.89
CA LEU A 213 -13.94 21.99 17.96
C LEU A 213 -13.00 23.07 18.52
N GLU A 214 -11.72 22.99 18.15
CA GLU A 214 -10.72 23.99 18.52
C GLU A 214 -10.39 24.92 17.36
N LYS A 215 -10.25 26.21 17.67
CA LYS A 215 -9.90 27.26 16.72
C LYS A 215 -8.39 27.50 16.76
N TYR A 216 -7.76 27.42 15.60
CA TYR A 216 -6.33 27.68 15.41
C TYR A 216 -6.15 28.67 14.26
N PRO A 217 -6.30 29.98 14.51
CA PRO A 217 -6.02 31.00 13.51
C PRO A 217 -4.54 30.90 13.09
N VAL A 218 -4.29 31.07 11.79
CA VAL A 218 -2.94 31.04 11.23
C VAL A 218 -2.19 32.32 11.64
N PRO A 219 -0.97 32.25 12.18
CA PRO A 219 -0.14 33.43 12.42
C PRO A 219 0.10 34.24 11.13
N PRO A 220 0.06 35.58 11.14
CA PRO A 220 0.22 36.39 9.91
C PRO A 220 1.56 36.23 9.18
N ASP A 221 2.55 35.64 9.86
CA ASP A 221 3.91 35.37 9.39
C ASP A 221 4.16 33.90 8.98
N GLU A 222 3.21 32.98 9.24
CA GLU A 222 3.30 31.58 8.82
C GLU A 222 2.57 31.31 7.49
N ASP A 223 3.10 30.37 6.68
CA ASP A 223 2.37 29.86 5.53
C ASP A 223 1.16 29.03 6.00
N PHE A 224 -0.03 29.45 5.57
CA PHE A 224 -1.32 28.82 5.85
C PHE A 224 -1.29 27.30 5.72
N ARG A 225 -0.66 26.76 4.68
CA ARG A 225 -0.60 25.32 4.46
C ARG A 225 0.39 24.68 5.41
N GLN A 226 1.57 25.25 5.63
CA GLN A 226 2.58 24.70 6.55
C GLN A 226 2.05 24.60 7.99
N PHE A 227 1.44 25.65 8.52
CA PHE A 227 0.80 25.63 9.84
C PHE A 227 -0.27 24.52 9.96
N ARG A 228 -1.18 24.45 8.98
CA ARG A 228 -2.23 23.42 8.92
C ARG A 228 -1.72 22.01 8.63
N ASN A 229 -0.48 21.86 8.19
CA ASN A 229 0.17 20.57 7.96
C ASN A 229 0.87 20.02 9.21
N THR A 230 1.04 20.82 10.27
CA THR A 230 1.68 20.42 11.54
C THR A 230 0.73 20.43 12.73
N LYS A 231 -0.32 21.26 12.71
CA LYS A 231 -1.24 21.43 13.83
C LYS A 231 -2.32 20.32 13.90
N GLN A 232 -1.97 19.17 14.49
CA GLN A 232 -2.89 18.02 14.69
C GLN A 232 -4.24 18.41 15.32
N ALA A 233 -4.23 19.25 16.36
CA ALA A 233 -5.42 19.55 17.17
C ALA A 233 -6.60 20.17 16.38
N GLY A 234 -6.34 20.91 15.30
CA GLY A 234 -7.42 21.44 14.45
C GLY A 234 -8.21 20.36 13.70
N TYR A 235 -7.69 19.14 13.59
CA TYR A 235 -8.38 17.98 12.99
C TYR A 235 -9.09 17.08 14.02
N LEU A 236 -9.14 17.49 15.29
CA LEU A 236 -9.82 16.75 16.36
C LEU A 236 -11.25 17.27 16.56
N ILE A 237 -12.19 16.33 16.69
CA ILE A 237 -13.50 16.56 17.30
C ILE A 237 -13.40 16.01 18.72
N HIS A 238 -13.36 16.90 19.72
CA HIS A 238 -13.40 16.48 21.12
C HIS A 238 -14.84 16.10 21.50
N PHE A 239 -14.95 15.03 22.29
CA PHE A 239 -16.20 14.41 22.68
C PHE A 239 -16.12 13.94 24.13
N ASP A 240 -16.85 14.61 25.00
CA ASP A 240 -16.91 14.28 26.43
C ASP A 240 -18.27 13.64 26.74
N LEU A 241 -18.24 12.43 27.31
CA LEU A 241 -19.41 11.68 27.71
C LEU A 241 -19.48 11.64 29.25
N LYS A 242 -20.45 12.35 29.82
CA LYS A 242 -20.70 12.38 31.26
C LYS A 242 -21.95 11.57 31.62
N LEU A 243 -21.83 10.69 32.60
CA LEU A 243 -22.91 9.85 33.13
C LEU A 243 -23.19 10.28 34.57
N ILE A 244 -24.46 10.46 34.92
CA ILE A 244 -24.92 10.95 36.22
C ILE A 244 -26.02 10.02 36.77
N ASN A 245 -25.87 9.59 38.01
CA ASN A 245 -26.84 8.79 38.74
C ASN A 245 -27.70 9.67 39.67
N GLU A 246 -28.80 10.19 39.12
CA GLU A 246 -29.80 11.00 39.85
C GLU A 246 -30.71 10.18 40.78
N SER A 247 -30.49 8.86 40.91
CA SER A 247 -31.27 8.00 41.81
C SER A 247 -30.72 7.95 43.24
N SER A 248 -31.57 7.56 44.19
CA SER A 248 -31.21 7.36 45.60
C SER A 248 -30.49 6.02 45.89
N GLN A 249 -30.11 5.26 44.85
CA GLN A 249 -29.39 3.99 44.96
C GLN A 249 -28.15 3.99 44.06
N GLY A 250 -27.21 3.09 44.30
CA GLY A 250 -26.10 2.84 43.38
C GLY A 250 -26.59 2.20 42.07
N GLN A 251 -25.96 2.54 40.95
CA GLN A 251 -26.24 1.96 39.64
C GLN A 251 -24.97 1.48 38.95
N VAL A 252 -25.09 0.46 38.10
CA VAL A 252 -24.01 -0.02 37.22
C VAL A 252 -24.40 0.26 35.78
N LEU A 253 -23.61 1.09 35.10
CA LEU A 253 -23.87 1.53 33.72
C LEU A 253 -22.80 0.99 32.77
N ASP A 254 -23.21 0.66 31.54
CA ASP A 254 -22.30 0.36 30.44
C ASP A 254 -22.76 1.10 29.16
N TYR A 255 -21.82 1.41 28.28
CA TYR A 255 -22.13 1.97 26.96
C TYR A 255 -21.33 1.31 25.85
N GLN A 256 -21.90 1.30 24.65
CA GLN A 256 -21.20 0.98 23.42
C GLN A 256 -21.10 2.24 22.56
N LEU A 257 -19.87 2.70 22.30
CA LEU A 257 -19.57 3.89 21.51
C LEU A 257 -19.15 3.47 20.09
N LEU A 258 -19.91 3.91 19.09
CA LEU A 258 -19.59 3.64 17.69
C LEU A 258 -18.49 4.59 17.20
N GLY A 259 -17.46 4.00 16.58
CA GLY A 259 -16.34 4.71 15.99
C GLY A 259 -16.70 5.50 14.72
N PRO A 260 -15.70 5.99 13.98
CA PRO A 260 -15.92 6.82 12.80
C PRO A 260 -16.61 6.08 11.65
N VAL A 261 -17.61 6.73 11.07
CA VAL A 261 -18.43 6.23 9.95
C VAL A 261 -18.27 7.14 8.72
N GLY A 262 -18.38 6.55 7.53
CA GLY A 262 -18.53 7.29 6.27
C GLY A 262 -17.25 7.76 5.59
N ILE A 263 -16.07 7.38 6.07
CA ILE A 263 -14.79 7.79 5.46
C ILE A 263 -14.79 7.52 3.93
N PRO A 264 -14.45 8.53 3.10
CA PRO A 264 -14.65 8.48 1.65
C PRO A 264 -13.71 7.44 1.02
N LEU A 265 -14.27 6.58 0.17
CA LEU A 265 -13.48 5.69 -0.67
C LEU A 265 -13.30 6.35 -2.04
N GLU A 266 -12.20 7.06 -2.17
CA GLU A 266 -11.86 7.81 -3.38
C GLU A 266 -11.30 6.92 -4.49
N ASN A 267 -11.65 7.22 -5.75
CA ASN A 267 -11.18 6.49 -6.94
C ASN A 267 -11.25 4.96 -6.79
N ALA A 268 -12.40 4.44 -6.34
CA ALA A 268 -12.60 3.03 -5.93
C ALA A 268 -12.21 1.96 -6.98
N ASP A 269 -12.14 2.34 -8.27
CA ASP A 269 -11.74 1.49 -9.40
C ASP A 269 -10.24 1.55 -9.74
N ASN A 270 -9.46 2.35 -9.01
CA ASN A 270 -8.02 2.57 -9.23
C ASN A 270 -7.18 2.63 -7.94
N THR A 271 -7.81 2.88 -6.77
CA THR A 271 -7.14 2.75 -5.47
C THR A 271 -6.65 1.32 -5.23
N ARG A 272 -5.56 1.20 -4.46
CA ARG A 272 -5.04 -0.08 -3.97
C ARG A 272 -5.35 -0.33 -2.49
N LYS A 273 -5.77 0.71 -1.78
CA LYS A 273 -6.11 0.66 -0.35
C LYS A 273 -7.57 1.09 -0.18
N PHE A 274 -8.33 0.26 0.50
CA PHE A 274 -9.76 0.47 0.73
C PHE A 274 -9.98 1.03 2.13
N ARG A 275 -11.00 0.55 2.87
CA ARG A 275 -11.18 0.86 4.29
C ARG A 275 -10.59 -0.27 5.11
N ASP A 276 -9.51 0.03 5.82
CA ASP A 276 -8.94 -0.89 6.80
C ASP A 276 -9.31 -0.38 8.20
N VAL A 277 -9.66 -1.29 9.11
CA VAL A 277 -9.71 -0.97 10.53
C VAL A 277 -8.29 -0.95 11.08
N ARG A 278 -7.99 0.07 11.89
CA ARG A 278 -6.69 0.26 12.56
C ARG A 278 -6.92 0.39 14.06
N ILE A 279 -6.21 -0.39 14.87
CA ILE A 279 -6.25 -0.28 16.33
C ILE A 279 -4.82 -0.32 16.86
N GLY A 280 -4.39 0.76 17.49
CA GLY A 280 -3.08 0.88 18.14
C GLY A 280 -3.21 0.66 19.63
N PHE A 281 -2.58 -0.40 20.16
CA PHE A 281 -2.59 -0.76 21.58
C PHE A 281 -1.35 -0.24 22.31
N LEU A 282 -1.52 0.25 23.54
CA LEU A 282 -0.42 0.64 24.41
C LEU A 282 0.31 -0.62 24.91
N GLN A 283 1.63 -0.66 24.69
CA GLN A 283 2.51 -1.65 25.32
C GLN A 283 3.05 -1.13 26.66
N ASN A 284 3.63 -2.05 27.44
CA ASN A 284 4.16 -1.79 28.78
C ASN A 284 5.35 -0.81 28.80
N ASP A 285 5.99 -0.56 27.65
CA ASP A 285 7.06 0.41 27.43
C ASP A 285 6.56 1.75 26.84
N MET A 286 5.24 1.94 26.76
CA MET A 286 4.54 3.07 26.12
C MET A 286 4.71 3.18 24.60
N SER A 287 5.29 2.16 23.94
CA SER A 287 5.19 1.98 22.48
C SER A 287 3.77 1.57 22.06
N ILE A 288 3.51 1.54 20.76
CA ILE A 288 2.22 1.15 20.19
C ILE A 288 2.38 -0.13 19.37
N ASP A 289 1.50 -1.10 19.59
CA ASP A 289 1.30 -2.25 18.72
C ASP A 289 0.09 -2.00 17.81
N THR A 290 0.24 -2.00 16.49
CA THR A 290 -0.82 -1.58 15.54
C THR A 290 -1.42 -2.76 14.78
N GLU A 291 -2.59 -3.22 15.22
CA GLU A 291 -3.38 -4.20 14.48
C GLU A 291 -4.08 -3.58 13.26
N THR A 292 -4.31 -4.42 12.25
CA THR A 292 -4.89 -4.00 10.95
C THR A 292 -5.76 -5.09 10.36
N LEU A 293 -7.07 -4.82 10.26
CA LEU A 293 -8.08 -5.73 9.73
C LEU A 293 -8.68 -5.13 8.45
N ASN A 294 -8.63 -5.87 7.34
CA ASN A 294 -9.25 -5.40 6.09
C ASN A 294 -10.73 -5.77 6.07
N ALA A 295 -11.53 -5.04 5.29
CA ALA A 295 -12.96 -5.30 5.22
C ALA A 295 -13.38 -6.76 4.88
N PRO A 296 -12.70 -7.53 4.00
CA PRO A 296 -13.02 -8.94 3.77
C PRO A 296 -12.71 -9.84 4.97
N ASP A 297 -11.62 -9.57 5.69
CA ASP A 297 -11.21 -10.35 6.86
C ASP A 297 -12.28 -10.21 7.98
N ILE A 298 -12.77 -8.98 8.18
CA ILE A 298 -13.89 -8.67 9.11
C ILE A 298 -15.21 -9.33 8.66
N ILE A 299 -15.44 -9.48 7.36
CA ILE A 299 -16.63 -10.18 6.84
C ILE A 299 -16.57 -11.67 7.18
N GLU A 300 -15.39 -12.31 7.07
CA GLU A 300 -15.18 -13.71 7.45
C GLU A 300 -15.43 -13.92 8.95
N GLU A 301 -14.87 -13.07 9.82
CA GLU A 301 -15.11 -13.08 11.27
C GLU A 301 -16.61 -12.94 11.64
N VAL A 302 -17.31 -11.99 11.00
CA VAL A 302 -18.74 -11.73 11.25
C VAL A 302 -19.61 -12.91 10.76
N GLN A 303 -19.29 -13.52 9.62
CA GLN A 303 -19.99 -14.71 9.13
C GLN A 303 -19.74 -15.93 10.03
N ALA A 304 -18.51 -16.12 10.51
CA ALA A 304 -18.13 -17.15 11.47
C ALA A 304 -18.71 -16.91 12.88
N LYS A 305 -19.25 -15.72 13.16
CA LYS A 305 -19.67 -15.23 14.49
C LYS A 305 -18.53 -15.22 15.52
N ASN A 306 -17.29 -15.11 15.06
CA ASN A 306 -16.08 -15.13 15.86
C ASN A 306 -15.29 -13.83 15.65
N VAL A 307 -15.97 -12.70 15.89
CA VAL A 307 -15.37 -11.36 15.83
C VAL A 307 -14.44 -11.15 17.01
N GLU A 308 -13.20 -10.77 16.75
CA GLU A 308 -12.22 -10.58 17.84
C GLU A 308 -12.56 -9.35 18.70
N LYS A 309 -12.40 -9.49 20.02
CA LYS A 309 -12.65 -8.45 21.01
C LYS A 309 -11.35 -8.12 21.72
N TYR A 310 -10.69 -7.06 21.29
CA TYR A 310 -9.42 -6.64 21.85
C TYR A 310 -9.63 -5.97 23.20
N THR A 311 -9.13 -6.59 24.27
CA THR A 311 -9.26 -6.09 25.65
C THR A 311 -8.02 -5.32 26.14
N ARG A 312 -6.98 -5.21 25.31
CA ARG A 312 -5.79 -4.37 25.52
C ARG A 312 -6.17 -2.88 25.44
N ALA A 313 -5.51 -2.02 26.23
CA ALA A 313 -5.72 -0.57 26.20
C ALA A 313 -5.34 0.01 24.83
N PHE A 314 -6.29 0.68 24.15
CA PHE A 314 -6.02 1.33 22.87
C PHE A 314 -5.58 2.79 23.06
N GLN A 315 -4.55 3.20 22.33
CA GLN A 315 -4.20 4.61 22.12
C GLN A 315 -5.05 5.23 21.02
N PHE A 316 -5.36 4.47 19.96
CA PHE A 316 -6.27 4.90 18.89
C PHE A 316 -6.99 3.70 18.27
N ALA A 317 -8.23 3.90 17.84
CA ALA A 317 -9.04 2.90 17.13
C ALA A 317 -9.89 3.59 16.05
N GLY A 318 -9.94 3.05 14.84
CA GLY A 318 -10.76 3.65 13.79
C GLY A 318 -10.55 3.03 12.41
N VAL A 319 -10.70 3.86 11.38
CA VAL A 319 -10.68 3.45 9.97
C VAL A 319 -9.77 4.37 9.18
N ASP A 320 -8.95 3.80 8.29
CA ASP A 320 -8.12 4.58 7.39
C ASP A 320 -8.27 4.15 5.92
N VAL A 321 -8.05 5.12 5.02
CA VAL A 321 -8.04 4.95 3.56
C VAL A 321 -6.68 5.42 3.00
N GLN A 322 -6.51 5.51 1.69
CA GLN A 322 -5.22 5.90 1.08
C GLN A 322 -4.69 7.25 1.58
N TYR A 323 -5.55 8.27 1.67
CA TYR A 323 -5.14 9.66 1.96
C TYR A 323 -5.65 10.25 3.27
N PHE A 324 -6.65 9.63 3.90
CA PHE A 324 -7.32 10.14 5.10
C PHE A 324 -7.44 9.05 6.16
N ALA A 325 -7.52 9.47 7.41
CA ALA A 325 -7.78 8.59 8.53
C ALA A 325 -8.80 9.23 9.47
N ALA A 326 -9.66 8.39 10.02
CA ALA A 326 -10.57 8.76 11.10
C ALA A 326 -10.28 7.84 12.29
N LEU A 327 -9.79 8.41 13.40
CA LEU A 327 -9.23 7.65 14.52
C LEU A 327 -9.75 8.22 15.84
N LEU A 328 -10.43 7.39 16.63
CA LEU A 328 -10.87 7.69 17.98
C LEU A 328 -9.73 7.39 18.97
N SER A 329 -9.33 8.36 19.77
CA SER A 329 -8.41 8.23 20.90
C SER A 329 -9.18 8.48 22.21
N PRO A 330 -8.87 7.77 23.31
CA PRO A 330 -9.16 8.28 24.65
C PRO A 330 -8.46 9.64 24.83
N ASP A 331 -9.10 10.55 25.56
CA ASP A 331 -8.63 11.90 25.85
C ASP A 331 -8.91 12.22 27.33
N GLY A 332 -8.46 13.39 27.79
CA GLY A 332 -8.75 13.92 29.12
C GLY A 332 -7.93 13.29 30.26
N LYS A 333 -8.07 13.88 31.44
CA LYS A 333 -7.27 13.55 32.64
C LYS A 333 -7.71 12.28 33.38
N ASN A 334 -8.88 11.75 33.01
CA ASN A 334 -9.47 10.56 33.61
C ASN A 334 -8.98 9.27 32.94
N PHE A 335 -8.39 9.35 31.74
CA PHE A 335 -7.80 8.19 31.06
C PHE A 335 -6.49 7.80 31.74
N LYS A 336 -6.49 6.64 32.38
CA LYS A 336 -5.38 6.07 33.15
C LYS A 336 -5.31 4.57 32.86
N PRO A 337 -4.60 4.18 31.79
CA PRO A 337 -4.40 2.77 31.49
C PRO A 337 -3.40 2.17 32.49
N GLU A 338 -3.73 0.99 33.04
CA GLU A 338 -2.96 0.33 34.10
C GLU A 338 -2.50 -1.07 33.68
N LEU A 339 -1.40 -1.55 34.28
CA LEU A 339 -0.82 -2.86 33.96
C LEU A 339 -1.52 -3.97 34.76
N VAL A 340 -2.38 -4.74 34.09
CA VAL A 340 -3.12 -5.86 34.70
C VAL A 340 -2.67 -7.17 34.07
N ASN A 341 -2.21 -8.13 34.89
CA ASN A 341 -1.72 -9.44 34.47
C ASN A 341 -0.62 -9.43 33.37
N GLY A 342 0.10 -8.31 33.22
CA GLY A 342 1.16 -8.14 32.23
C GLY A 342 0.74 -7.43 30.93
N GLU A 343 -0.53 -7.03 30.80
CA GLU A 343 -1.05 -6.21 29.69
C GLU A 343 -1.53 -4.84 30.19
N MET A 344 -1.37 -3.80 29.39
CA MET A 344 -2.04 -2.52 29.64
C MET A 344 -3.56 -2.67 29.41
N ARG A 345 -4.37 -2.29 30.39
CA ARG A 345 -5.85 -2.28 30.35
C ARG A 345 -6.39 -0.85 30.50
N SER A 346 -7.55 -0.59 29.89
CA SER A 346 -8.14 0.75 29.77
C SER A 346 -9.27 0.94 30.78
N ASN A 347 -9.14 1.91 31.68
CA ASN A 347 -10.20 2.23 32.64
C ASN A 347 -11.48 2.82 31.99
N TYR A 348 -11.45 3.13 30.69
CA TYR A 348 -12.64 3.55 29.94
C TYR A 348 -13.33 2.38 29.19
N SER A 349 -12.65 1.26 28.93
CA SER A 349 -13.11 0.30 27.90
C SER A 349 -12.65 -1.15 28.10
N ALA A 350 -13.62 -2.04 28.39
CA ALA A 350 -13.40 -3.48 28.47
C ALA A 350 -12.97 -4.10 27.13
N SER A 351 -13.45 -3.58 25.99
CA SER A 351 -13.04 -4.07 24.68
C SER A 351 -13.27 -3.11 23.52
N VAL A 352 -12.49 -3.29 22.45
CA VAL A 352 -12.75 -2.75 21.11
C VAL A 352 -12.98 -3.91 20.14
N GLU A 353 -14.02 -3.83 19.32
CA GLU A 353 -14.35 -4.83 18.30
C GLU A 353 -14.55 -4.17 16.92
N PRO A 354 -14.14 -4.81 15.80
CA PRO A 354 -14.46 -4.34 14.46
C PRO A 354 -15.95 -4.58 14.16
N VAL A 355 -16.56 -3.69 13.36
CA VAL A 355 -17.99 -3.73 13.02
C VAL A 355 -18.19 -3.57 11.52
N LEU A 356 -18.88 -4.55 10.91
CA LEU A 356 -19.36 -4.48 9.54
C LEU A 356 -20.66 -3.66 9.47
N ILE A 357 -20.58 -2.46 8.89
CA ILE A 357 -21.72 -1.55 8.71
C ILE A 357 -22.50 -1.89 7.42
N GLN A 358 -21.80 -2.27 6.35
CA GLN A 358 -22.43 -2.71 5.10
C GLN A 358 -21.45 -3.55 4.25
N GLN A 359 -21.79 -4.80 3.95
CA GLN A 359 -21.09 -5.63 2.96
C GLN A 359 -21.38 -5.12 1.54
N ASN A 360 -20.35 -4.99 0.70
CA ASN A 360 -20.49 -4.75 -0.74
C ASN A 360 -20.35 -6.08 -1.50
N VAL A 361 -21.49 -6.63 -1.92
CA VAL A 361 -21.60 -7.94 -2.60
C VAL A 361 -20.83 -8.02 -3.93
N LYS A 362 -20.51 -6.88 -4.57
CA LYS A 362 -19.73 -6.86 -5.83
C LYS A 362 -18.22 -6.87 -5.60
N ASN A 363 -17.76 -6.32 -4.47
CA ASN A 363 -16.35 -6.23 -4.11
C ASN A 363 -16.25 -5.99 -2.60
N GLU A 364 -15.97 -7.06 -1.85
CA GLU A 364 -16.01 -7.05 -0.39
C GLU A 364 -14.99 -6.10 0.24
N ALA A 365 -13.88 -5.81 -0.46
CA ALA A 365 -12.90 -4.81 -0.01
C ALA A 365 -13.48 -3.39 0.03
N GLN A 366 -14.49 -3.08 -0.80
CA GLN A 366 -15.14 -1.76 -0.83
C GLN A 366 -16.24 -1.58 0.24
N SER A 367 -16.44 -2.58 1.12
CA SER A 367 -17.45 -2.57 2.19
C SER A 367 -17.26 -1.42 3.18
N ARG A 368 -18.30 -1.14 3.97
CA ARG A 368 -18.26 -0.18 5.08
C ARG A 368 -17.99 -0.94 6.37
N VAL A 369 -16.85 -0.66 6.98
CA VAL A 369 -16.43 -1.17 8.30
C VAL A 369 -16.11 0.01 9.24
N THR A 370 -16.16 -0.24 10.54
CA THR A 370 -15.74 0.69 11.61
C THR A 370 -15.28 -0.11 12.83
N ILE A 371 -15.04 0.56 13.95
CA ILE A 371 -14.85 -0.03 15.28
C ILE A 371 -16.00 0.33 16.20
N LYS A 372 -16.17 -0.43 17.28
CA LYS A 372 -17.03 -0.10 18.40
C LYS A 372 -16.28 -0.35 19.70
N VAL A 373 -16.32 0.63 20.60
CA VAL A 373 -15.73 0.56 21.93
C VAL A 373 -16.84 0.18 22.91
N ASN A 374 -16.68 -0.94 23.60
CA ASN A 374 -17.51 -1.30 24.75
C ASN A 374 -16.83 -0.74 26.01
N SER A 375 -17.56 -0.01 26.84
CA SER A 375 -17.03 0.52 28.10
C SER A 375 -16.63 -0.60 29.07
N GLU A 376 -15.86 -0.26 30.11
CA GLU A 376 -15.91 -1.05 31.35
C GLU A 376 -17.29 -0.89 32.03
N GLU A 377 -17.60 -1.73 33.01
CA GLU A 377 -18.78 -1.53 33.87
C GLU A 377 -18.51 -0.40 34.87
N ILE A 378 -19.39 0.60 34.89
CA ILE A 378 -19.22 1.84 35.65
C ILE A 378 -20.16 1.82 36.86
N GLU A 379 -19.59 1.59 38.04
CA GLU A 379 -20.31 1.73 39.31
C GLU A 379 -20.45 3.22 39.69
N LEU A 380 -21.68 3.74 39.72
CA LEU A 380 -21.99 5.08 40.21
C LEU A 380 -22.76 5.02 41.54
N PRO A 381 -22.28 5.62 42.64
CA PRO A 381 -23.09 5.79 43.85
C PRO A 381 -24.29 6.72 43.60
N ALA A 382 -25.22 6.79 44.54
CA ALA A 382 -26.35 7.73 44.49
C ALA A 382 -25.83 9.18 44.44
N GLY A 383 -26.29 9.99 43.47
CA GLY A 383 -25.75 11.32 43.18
C GLY A 383 -24.32 11.32 42.58
N GLY A 384 -23.80 10.16 42.19
CA GLY A 384 -22.47 9.99 41.61
C GLY A 384 -22.42 10.28 40.12
N GLU A 385 -21.27 10.79 39.66
CA GLU A 385 -21.01 11.10 38.25
C GLU A 385 -19.64 10.57 37.79
N THR A 386 -19.51 10.28 36.49
CA THR A 386 -18.21 10.06 35.83
C THR A 386 -18.19 10.75 34.46
N GLU A 387 -16.98 11.02 33.95
CA GLU A 387 -16.74 11.65 32.65
C GLU A 387 -15.63 10.94 31.90
N HIS A 388 -15.94 10.39 30.71
CA HIS A 388 -15.00 9.77 29.79
C HIS A 388 -14.85 10.66 28.54
N SER A 389 -13.67 11.26 28.39
CA SER A 389 -13.33 12.12 27.25
C SER A 389 -12.68 11.35 26.10
N TYR A 390 -12.97 11.75 24.87
CA TYR A 390 -12.36 11.20 23.66
C TYR A 390 -12.03 12.30 22.64
N ALA A 391 -11.02 12.05 21.82
CA ALA A 391 -10.71 12.86 20.64
C ALA A 391 -10.86 12.02 19.37
N LEU A 392 -11.75 12.44 18.48
CA LEU A 392 -11.88 11.84 17.15
C LEU A 392 -11.10 12.67 16.13
N TYR A 393 -9.91 12.19 15.75
CA TYR A 393 -9.18 12.69 14.59
C TYR A 393 -9.96 12.40 13.31
N ALA A 394 -10.14 13.41 12.45
CA ALA A 394 -10.76 13.27 11.13
C ALA A 394 -10.00 14.13 10.12
N GLY A 395 -8.91 13.59 9.55
CA GLY A 395 -7.96 14.39 8.77
C GLY A 395 -7.08 13.63 7.78
N PRO A 396 -6.22 14.35 7.04
CA PRO A 396 -5.30 13.77 6.06
C PRO A 396 -4.19 12.96 6.73
N LYS A 397 -3.69 11.91 6.07
CA LYS A 397 -2.59 11.09 6.58
C LYS A 397 -1.24 11.78 6.37
N ARG A 398 -0.62 12.27 7.45
CA ARG A 398 0.69 12.93 7.45
C ARG A 398 1.44 12.60 8.74
N GLU A 399 2.76 12.46 8.67
CA GLU A 399 3.58 12.11 9.85
C GLU A 399 3.44 13.13 10.99
N SER A 400 3.43 14.41 10.62
CA SER A 400 3.22 15.56 11.51
C SER A 400 1.80 15.68 12.10
N LEU A 401 0.78 15.03 11.50
CA LEU A 401 -0.60 15.05 12.00
C LEU A 401 -1.03 13.73 12.63
N LEU A 402 -0.24 12.67 12.49
CA LEU A 402 -0.45 11.37 13.12
C LEU A 402 0.57 11.10 14.25
N GLY A 403 1.49 12.02 14.52
CA GLY A 403 2.42 11.95 15.64
C GLY A 403 1.75 12.10 17.02
N PRO A 404 2.55 12.23 18.09
CA PRO A 404 2.04 12.50 19.45
C PRO A 404 1.19 13.80 19.50
N PRO A 405 0.14 13.88 20.34
CA PRO A 405 -0.33 12.86 21.28
C PRO A 405 -0.93 11.57 20.65
N LEU A 406 -1.49 11.62 19.44
CA LEU A 406 -2.21 10.47 18.85
C LEU A 406 -1.36 9.20 18.60
N LYS A 407 -0.04 9.35 18.39
CA LYS A 407 0.94 8.26 18.12
C LYS A 407 0.60 7.32 16.94
N ALA A 408 -0.35 7.65 16.07
CA ALA A 408 -0.77 6.85 14.92
C ALA A 408 0.13 6.91 13.68
N ALA A 409 1.36 7.45 13.76
CA ALA A 409 2.22 7.66 12.59
C ALA A 409 2.51 6.37 11.77
N GLU A 410 2.42 5.21 12.42
CA GLU A 410 2.66 3.89 11.81
C GLU A 410 1.53 3.40 10.89
N ILE A 411 0.32 3.96 10.95
CA ILE A 411 -0.74 3.61 9.98
C ILE A 411 -0.41 4.05 8.54
N MET A 412 0.65 4.84 8.36
CA MET A 412 1.25 5.11 7.06
C MET A 412 2.24 3.99 6.69
N ASP A 413 1.71 2.86 6.23
CA ASP A 413 2.55 1.76 5.72
C ASP A 413 3.32 2.22 4.47
N PHE A 414 4.63 2.43 4.62
CA PHE A 414 5.57 2.72 3.54
C PHE A 414 6.31 1.46 3.05
N GLY A 415 5.95 0.27 3.57
CA GLY A 415 6.53 -1.02 3.23
C GLY A 415 8.00 -1.19 3.61
N PHE A 416 8.61 -2.26 3.10
CA PHE A 416 10.00 -2.64 3.37
C PHE A 416 11.03 -1.54 3.02
N PHE A 417 10.74 -0.70 2.03
CA PHE A 417 11.58 0.43 1.62
C PHE A 417 11.19 1.75 2.32
N GLY A 418 10.47 1.68 3.44
CA GLY A 418 9.92 2.82 4.17
C GLY A 418 10.88 3.96 4.48
N PRO A 419 12.12 3.71 4.96
CA PRO A 419 13.11 4.77 5.17
C PRO A 419 13.48 5.52 3.88
N VAL A 420 13.53 4.82 2.74
CA VAL A 420 13.77 5.42 1.42
C VAL A 420 12.54 6.21 0.97
N ALA A 421 11.33 5.70 1.21
CA ALA A 421 10.08 6.40 0.90
C ALA A 421 9.94 7.71 1.70
N LYS A 422 10.21 7.70 3.01
CA LYS A 422 10.22 8.91 3.84
C LYS A 422 11.26 9.93 3.35
N LEU A 423 12.47 9.48 2.98
CA LEU A 423 13.50 10.35 2.39
C LEU A 423 13.05 10.95 1.05
N MET A 424 12.45 10.17 0.15
CA MET A 424 11.92 10.67 -1.13
C MET A 424 10.77 11.65 -0.93
N LEU A 425 9.88 11.40 0.04
CA LEU A 425 8.78 12.30 0.38
C LEU A 425 9.28 13.62 0.96
N TRP A 426 10.25 13.57 1.88
CA TRP A 426 10.90 14.76 2.44
C TRP A 426 11.53 15.61 1.32
N LEU A 427 12.38 15.02 0.48
CA LEU A 427 13.00 15.71 -0.66
C LEU A 427 11.96 16.30 -1.63
N LEU A 428 10.87 15.58 -1.92
CA LEU A 428 9.78 16.07 -2.76
C LEU A 428 9.09 17.30 -2.14
N THR A 429 8.83 17.28 -0.84
CA THR A 429 8.24 18.43 -0.13
C THR A 429 9.20 19.62 -0.02
N THR A 430 10.50 19.39 0.18
CA THR A 430 11.53 20.45 0.19
C THR A 430 11.72 21.09 -1.18
N LEU A 431 11.67 20.30 -2.26
CA LEU A 431 11.68 20.83 -3.63
C LEU A 431 10.43 21.67 -3.92
N HIS A 432 9.26 21.26 -3.41
CA HIS A 432 8.03 22.05 -3.53
C HIS A 432 8.07 23.35 -2.70
N SER A 433 8.64 23.35 -1.48
CA SER A 433 8.69 24.55 -0.64
C SER A 433 9.60 25.67 -1.18
N ILE A 434 10.42 25.38 -2.20
CA ILE A 434 11.20 26.39 -2.94
C ILE A 434 10.34 27.08 -4.03
N GLY A 435 9.05 26.71 -4.16
CA GLY A 435 8.10 27.29 -5.12
C GLY A 435 7.92 26.48 -6.41
N LEU A 436 8.47 25.26 -6.48
CA LEU A 436 8.27 24.35 -7.62
C LEU A 436 6.91 23.65 -7.50
N SER A 437 6.12 23.61 -8.58
CA SER A 437 4.92 22.77 -8.61
C SER A 437 5.29 21.28 -8.46
N TYR A 438 4.43 20.47 -7.86
CA TYR A 438 4.76 19.07 -7.53
C TYR A 438 5.19 18.24 -8.76
N GLY A 439 4.65 18.50 -9.95
CA GLY A 439 5.11 17.85 -11.18
C GLY A 439 6.56 18.20 -11.54
N ILE A 440 6.96 19.46 -11.39
CA ILE A 440 8.36 19.89 -11.56
C ILE A 440 9.23 19.33 -10.44
N ALA A 441 8.75 19.32 -9.19
CA ALA A 441 9.47 18.74 -8.06
C ALA A 441 9.76 17.23 -8.25
N ILE A 442 8.84 16.46 -8.85
CA ILE A 442 9.08 15.06 -9.25
C ILE A 442 10.19 14.98 -10.31
N VAL A 443 10.19 15.86 -11.32
CA VAL A 443 11.25 15.90 -12.35
C VAL A 443 12.62 16.25 -11.73
N CYS A 444 12.68 17.28 -10.88
CA CYS A 444 13.89 17.70 -10.17
C CYS A 444 14.43 16.60 -9.24
N LEU A 445 13.55 15.92 -8.49
CA LEU A 445 13.91 14.77 -7.65
C LEU A 445 14.50 13.63 -8.50
N THR A 446 13.87 13.34 -9.64
CA THR A 446 14.34 12.30 -10.58
C THR A 446 15.73 12.62 -11.13
N VAL A 447 15.93 13.88 -11.55
CA VAL A 447 17.22 14.39 -12.07
C VAL A 447 18.30 14.35 -10.99
N MET A 448 18.01 14.79 -9.76
CA MET A 448 18.96 14.78 -8.65
C MET A 448 19.38 13.35 -8.28
N VAL A 449 18.41 12.45 -8.10
CA VAL A 449 18.67 11.04 -7.76
C VAL A 449 19.48 10.34 -8.87
N ARG A 450 19.14 10.57 -10.15
CA ARG A 450 19.90 10.00 -11.27
C ARG A 450 21.28 10.65 -11.45
N GLY A 451 21.42 11.93 -11.18
CA GLY A 451 22.71 12.63 -11.11
C GLY A 451 23.65 12.01 -10.08
N SER A 452 23.14 11.73 -8.87
CA SER A 452 23.90 11.02 -7.82
C SER A 452 24.32 9.60 -8.23
N LEU A 453 23.52 8.92 -9.07
CA LEU A 453 23.84 7.58 -9.60
C LEU A 453 24.74 7.58 -10.84
N TYR A 454 24.95 8.72 -11.50
CA TYR A 454 25.73 8.84 -12.74
C TYR A 454 27.13 8.17 -12.68
N PRO A 455 27.93 8.26 -11.60
CA PRO A 455 29.22 7.56 -11.52
C PRO A 455 29.12 6.04 -11.60
N LEU A 456 27.99 5.45 -11.18
CA LEU A 456 27.70 4.02 -11.26
C LEU A 456 27.13 3.66 -12.64
N SER A 457 26.17 4.44 -13.15
CA SER A 457 25.60 4.26 -14.49
C SER A 457 26.66 4.37 -15.60
N ARG A 458 27.63 5.30 -15.47
CA ARG A 458 28.79 5.40 -16.36
C ARG A 458 29.66 4.13 -16.36
N LYS A 459 29.87 3.49 -15.20
CA LYS A 459 30.60 2.20 -15.11
C LYS A 459 29.82 1.08 -15.81
N GLN A 460 28.50 1.04 -15.66
CA GLN A 460 27.63 0.08 -16.37
C GLN A 460 27.69 0.28 -17.89
N ALA A 461 27.64 1.53 -18.37
CA ALA A 461 27.69 1.86 -19.79
C ALA A 461 29.02 1.46 -20.46
N LEU A 462 30.14 1.67 -19.76
CA LEU A 462 31.47 1.21 -20.18
C LEU A 462 31.55 -0.34 -20.20
N GLY A 463 30.96 -1.01 -19.20
CA GLY A 463 30.82 -2.46 -19.20
C GLY A 463 30.02 -2.98 -20.41
N ALA A 464 28.90 -2.34 -20.73
CA ALA A 464 28.08 -2.70 -21.90
C ALA A 464 28.81 -2.46 -23.24
N GLN A 465 29.69 -1.45 -23.32
CA GLN A 465 30.58 -1.25 -24.48
C GLN A 465 31.60 -2.39 -24.60
N LYS A 466 32.33 -2.73 -23.53
CA LYS A 466 33.24 -3.90 -23.52
C LYS A 466 32.53 -5.22 -23.87
N MET A 467 31.32 -5.44 -23.37
CA MET A 467 30.54 -6.63 -23.70
C MET A 467 30.22 -6.73 -25.20
N LYS A 468 29.98 -5.59 -25.87
CA LYS A 468 29.79 -5.52 -27.33
C LYS A 468 31.09 -5.80 -28.11
N GLU A 469 32.24 -5.38 -27.59
CA GLU A 469 33.56 -5.71 -28.17
C GLU A 469 33.88 -7.21 -28.04
N LEU A 470 33.41 -7.87 -26.98
CA LEU A 470 33.58 -9.31 -26.75
C LEU A 470 32.57 -10.20 -27.50
N GLN A 471 31.42 -9.66 -27.96
CA GLN A 471 30.42 -10.43 -28.74
C GLN A 471 31.00 -11.29 -29.89
N PRO A 472 31.90 -10.81 -30.78
CA PRO A 472 32.47 -11.66 -31.83
C PRO A 472 33.29 -12.84 -31.26
N GLN A 473 34.02 -12.64 -30.17
CA GLN A 473 34.81 -13.69 -29.51
C GLN A 473 33.89 -14.72 -28.82
N ILE A 474 32.78 -14.27 -28.23
CA ILE A 474 31.73 -15.14 -27.69
C ILE A 474 31.05 -15.95 -28.80
N ALA A 475 30.81 -15.35 -29.97
CA ALA A 475 30.24 -16.05 -31.13
C ALA A 475 31.20 -17.10 -31.70
N GLU A 476 32.52 -16.86 -31.68
CA GLU A 476 33.52 -17.90 -31.97
C GLU A 476 33.50 -19.04 -30.95
N LEU A 477 33.39 -18.75 -29.65
CA LEU A 477 33.26 -19.79 -28.62
C LEU A 477 31.98 -20.62 -28.81
N LYS A 478 30.84 -19.98 -29.14
CA LYS A 478 29.58 -20.68 -29.45
C LYS A 478 29.72 -21.59 -30.69
N LYS A 479 30.52 -21.20 -31.69
CA LYS A 479 30.85 -22.06 -32.85
C LYS A 479 31.81 -23.20 -32.51
N LYS A 480 32.71 -23.03 -31.53
CA LYS A 480 33.72 -24.03 -31.14
C LYS A 480 33.22 -25.05 -30.12
N PHE A 481 32.24 -24.70 -29.29
CA PHE A 481 31.76 -25.51 -28.15
C PHE A 481 30.22 -25.63 -28.08
N GLY A 482 29.52 -25.46 -29.20
CA GLY A 482 28.05 -25.25 -29.24
C GLY A 482 27.21 -26.29 -28.48
N ASP A 483 27.54 -27.58 -28.62
CA ASP A 483 26.81 -28.68 -27.98
C ASP A 483 27.22 -28.92 -26.51
N ASP A 484 28.41 -28.44 -26.11
CA ASP A 484 28.95 -28.63 -24.76
C ASP A 484 28.76 -27.37 -23.91
N ARG A 485 27.57 -27.25 -23.32
CA ARG A 485 27.21 -26.14 -22.43
C ARG A 485 28.21 -25.91 -21.28
N GLU A 486 28.86 -26.95 -20.78
CA GLU A 486 29.77 -26.82 -19.63
C GLU A 486 31.13 -26.28 -20.06
N LYS A 487 31.73 -26.81 -21.13
CA LYS A 487 32.95 -26.25 -21.72
C LYS A 487 32.72 -24.84 -22.25
N MET A 488 31.56 -24.57 -22.86
CA MET A 488 31.18 -23.24 -23.33
C MET A 488 31.10 -22.22 -22.18
N GLY A 489 30.45 -22.57 -21.07
CA GLY A 489 30.39 -21.72 -19.88
C GLY A 489 31.76 -21.46 -19.25
N ARG A 490 32.61 -22.49 -19.10
CA ARG A 490 33.98 -22.36 -18.59
C ARG A 490 34.84 -21.46 -19.49
N ALA A 491 34.80 -21.68 -20.81
CA ALA A 491 35.57 -20.87 -21.77
C ALA A 491 35.09 -19.42 -21.86
N GLN A 492 33.78 -19.18 -21.74
CA GLN A 492 33.20 -17.83 -21.68
C GLN A 492 33.64 -17.09 -20.41
N MET A 493 33.69 -17.77 -19.27
CA MET A 493 34.17 -17.18 -18.01
C MET A 493 35.68 -16.91 -18.05
N GLU A 494 36.47 -17.80 -18.65
CA GLU A 494 37.91 -17.55 -18.89
C GLU A 494 38.13 -16.34 -19.80
N LEU A 495 37.32 -16.18 -20.85
CA LEU A 495 37.36 -15.02 -21.75
C LEU A 495 37.04 -13.71 -21.01
N PHE A 496 36.01 -13.71 -20.15
CA PHE A 496 35.67 -12.54 -19.33
C PHE A 496 36.80 -12.16 -18.37
N SER A 497 37.39 -13.15 -17.68
CA SER A 497 38.54 -12.94 -16.80
C SER A 497 39.76 -12.36 -17.54
N LYS A 498 40.13 -12.93 -18.70
CA LYS A 498 41.26 -12.45 -19.52
C LYS A 498 41.09 -10.99 -19.97
N ASN A 499 39.85 -10.55 -20.21
CA ASN A 499 39.54 -9.19 -20.64
C ASN A 499 39.20 -8.22 -19.48
N ASN A 500 39.40 -8.65 -18.22
CA ASN A 500 39.04 -7.92 -17.01
C ASN A 500 37.58 -7.40 -17.04
N TYR A 501 36.66 -8.25 -17.49
CA TYR A 501 35.23 -7.96 -17.59
C TYR A 501 34.46 -8.75 -16.53
N ASN A 502 33.69 -8.05 -15.69
CA ASN A 502 32.82 -8.67 -14.70
C ASN A 502 31.36 -8.59 -15.18
N PRO A 503 30.70 -9.72 -15.55
CA PRO A 503 29.31 -9.69 -16.02
C PRO A 503 28.31 -9.19 -14.96
N LEU A 504 28.62 -9.35 -13.66
CA LEU A 504 27.76 -8.87 -12.57
C LEU A 504 27.84 -7.35 -12.36
N ALA A 505 28.90 -6.69 -12.85
CA ALA A 505 28.96 -5.23 -12.85
C ALA A 505 27.87 -4.60 -13.75
N GLY A 506 27.35 -5.36 -14.72
CA GLY A 506 26.24 -4.95 -15.58
C GLY A 506 24.88 -4.92 -14.87
N CYS A 507 24.65 -5.75 -13.84
CA CYS A 507 23.37 -5.79 -13.11
C CYS A 507 23.39 -5.02 -11.78
N LEU A 508 24.56 -4.69 -11.23
CA LEU A 508 24.72 -3.92 -10.00
C LEU A 508 23.82 -2.65 -9.88
N PRO A 509 23.62 -1.82 -10.94
CA PRO A 509 22.76 -0.65 -10.83
C PRO A 509 21.28 -0.99 -10.63
N ILE A 510 20.81 -2.16 -11.08
CA ILE A 510 19.42 -2.61 -10.88
C ILE A 510 19.16 -2.81 -9.38
N PHE A 511 20.11 -3.43 -8.66
CA PHE A 511 20.00 -3.66 -7.22
C PHE A 511 19.97 -2.36 -6.39
N LEU A 512 20.58 -1.27 -6.86
CA LEU A 512 20.52 0.04 -6.19
C LEU A 512 19.32 0.88 -6.65
N GLN A 513 18.95 0.80 -7.93
CA GLN A 513 17.80 1.51 -8.51
C GLN A 513 16.46 0.95 -8.04
N LEU A 514 16.36 -0.35 -7.72
CA LEU A 514 15.13 -1.01 -7.29
C LEU A 514 14.62 -0.51 -5.92
N PRO A 515 15.43 -0.44 -4.85
CA PRO A 515 15.03 0.18 -3.58
C PRO A 515 14.62 1.65 -3.74
N ILE A 516 15.35 2.41 -4.55
CA ILE A 516 15.06 3.82 -4.86
C ILE A 516 13.73 3.97 -5.59
N PHE A 517 13.46 3.09 -6.57
CA PHE A 517 12.21 3.08 -7.31
C PHE A 517 11.02 2.72 -6.43
N PHE A 518 11.11 1.66 -5.62
CA PHE A 518 10.03 1.29 -4.70
C PHE A 518 9.82 2.34 -3.60
N GLY A 519 10.89 2.92 -3.05
CA GLY A 519 10.80 4.03 -2.10
C GLY A 519 10.04 5.21 -2.69
N LEU A 520 10.43 5.68 -3.88
CA LEU A 520 9.72 6.77 -4.57
C LEU A 520 8.29 6.39 -4.94
N TYR A 521 8.05 5.17 -5.43
CA TYR A 521 6.71 4.69 -5.78
C TYR A 521 5.76 4.74 -4.57
N THR A 522 6.18 4.22 -3.43
CA THR A 522 5.36 4.26 -2.21
C THR A 522 5.23 5.68 -1.65
N ALA A 523 6.28 6.52 -1.77
CA ALA A 523 6.19 7.93 -1.42
C ALA A 523 5.12 8.67 -2.24
N LEU A 524 5.10 8.50 -3.56
CA LEU A 524 4.11 9.12 -4.44
C LEU A 524 2.68 8.58 -4.18
N ASN A 525 2.54 7.27 -3.89
CA ASN A 525 1.23 6.68 -3.55
C ASN A 525 0.65 7.18 -2.22
N ASN A 526 1.49 7.39 -1.21
CA ASN A 526 1.07 7.83 0.13
C ASN A 526 1.06 9.36 0.29
N ALA A 527 1.59 10.12 -0.67
CA ALA A 527 1.63 11.58 -0.64
C ALA A 527 0.25 12.21 -0.84
N VAL A 528 -0.49 12.42 0.25
CA VAL A 528 -1.75 13.19 0.29
C VAL A 528 -1.63 14.61 -0.29
N GLN A 529 -0.43 15.14 -0.46
CA GLN A 529 -0.14 16.42 -1.12
C GLN A 529 -0.29 16.36 -2.65
N LEU A 530 -0.12 15.18 -3.27
CA LEU A 530 -0.32 15.00 -4.72
C LEU A 530 -1.80 14.85 -5.10
N ARG A 531 -2.65 14.51 -4.13
CA ARG A 531 -4.09 14.33 -4.30
C ARG A 531 -4.76 15.64 -4.69
N GLY A 532 -5.30 15.69 -5.90
CA GLY A 532 -5.98 16.86 -6.46
C GLY A 532 -5.03 17.99 -6.90
N THR A 533 -3.72 17.73 -6.93
CA THR A 533 -2.74 18.70 -7.42
C THR A 533 -2.59 18.61 -8.94
N PRO A 534 -2.77 19.73 -9.67
CA PRO A 534 -2.69 19.74 -11.13
C PRO A 534 -1.24 19.89 -11.65
N PHE A 535 -1.02 19.45 -12.89
CA PHE A 535 0.23 19.66 -13.64
C PHE A 535 -0.01 19.54 -15.15
N LEU A 536 0.36 20.56 -15.94
CA LEU A 536 0.05 20.62 -17.38
C LEU A 536 -1.47 20.47 -17.63
N TRP A 537 -1.91 19.42 -18.33
CA TRP A 537 -3.32 19.05 -18.52
C TRP A 537 -3.87 18.11 -17.44
N ILE A 538 -3.02 17.62 -16.54
CA ILE A 538 -3.35 16.60 -15.54
C ILE A 538 -4.01 17.29 -14.35
N ASP A 539 -5.19 16.82 -13.98
CA ASP A 539 -6.00 17.40 -12.90
C ASP A 539 -5.61 16.93 -11.50
N ASN A 540 -4.95 15.77 -11.39
CA ASN A 540 -4.62 15.11 -10.13
C ASN A 540 -3.42 14.17 -10.30
N LEU A 541 -2.24 14.57 -9.85
CA LEU A 541 -1.00 13.76 -9.93
C LEU A 541 -1.10 12.39 -9.23
N ALA A 542 -2.03 12.22 -8.27
CA ALA A 542 -2.23 10.98 -7.53
C ALA A 542 -3.26 10.03 -8.16
N ALA A 543 -4.00 10.48 -9.18
CA ALA A 543 -4.90 9.64 -9.99
C ALA A 543 -4.23 9.28 -11.33
N PRO A 544 -4.76 8.32 -12.11
CA PRO A 544 -4.34 8.13 -13.50
C PRO A 544 -4.51 9.42 -14.33
N ASP A 545 -3.69 9.55 -15.36
CA ASP A 545 -3.85 10.61 -16.37
C ASP A 545 -5.21 10.47 -17.08
N ALA A 546 -5.81 11.58 -17.50
CA ALA A 546 -7.14 11.60 -18.13
C ALA A 546 -7.27 12.84 -19.01
N LEU A 547 -6.72 12.80 -20.23
CA LEU A 547 -6.66 13.95 -21.15
C LEU A 547 -8.05 14.34 -21.67
N PHE A 548 -8.91 13.35 -21.93
CA PHE A 548 -10.33 13.53 -22.23
C PHE A 548 -11.11 12.22 -21.97
N LYS A 549 -12.43 12.34 -21.81
CA LYS A 549 -13.33 11.19 -21.72
C LYS A 549 -13.66 10.63 -23.10
N LEU A 550 -13.66 9.31 -23.22
CA LEU A 550 -14.10 8.58 -24.40
C LEU A 550 -15.64 8.50 -24.43
N PRO A 551 -16.28 8.53 -25.61
CA PRO A 551 -17.74 8.36 -25.73
C PRO A 551 -18.21 6.90 -25.53
N PHE A 552 -17.27 5.98 -25.24
CA PHE A 552 -17.51 4.57 -24.95
C PHE A 552 -16.51 4.10 -23.88
N ASN A 553 -16.87 3.07 -23.12
CA ASN A 553 -15.98 2.45 -22.13
C ASN A 553 -15.23 1.28 -22.79
N LEU A 554 -13.90 1.31 -22.78
CA LEU A 554 -13.06 0.21 -23.25
C LEU A 554 -12.85 -0.82 -22.14
N PRO A 555 -13.08 -2.13 -22.38
CA PRO A 555 -12.73 -3.18 -21.44
C PRO A 555 -11.28 -3.05 -20.96
N ILE A 556 -11.05 -3.20 -19.66
CA ILE A 556 -9.76 -3.03 -18.96
C ILE A 556 -9.26 -1.57 -18.90
N LEU A 557 -9.22 -0.84 -20.02
CA LEU A 557 -8.67 0.52 -20.09
C LEU A 557 -9.57 1.59 -19.42
N GLY A 558 -10.89 1.48 -19.56
CA GLY A 558 -11.88 2.39 -18.96
C GLY A 558 -12.48 3.43 -19.92
N ASP A 559 -13.00 4.52 -19.35
CA ASP A 559 -13.72 5.62 -20.03
C ASP A 559 -12.87 6.87 -20.32
N ASN A 560 -11.57 6.85 -20.01
CA ASN A 560 -10.67 7.99 -20.16
C ASN A 560 -9.52 7.66 -21.14
N PHE A 561 -9.03 8.68 -21.85
CA PHE A 561 -7.84 8.59 -22.69
C PHE A 561 -6.60 9.10 -21.95
N ASN A 562 -5.68 8.18 -21.65
CA ASN A 562 -4.53 8.43 -20.78
C ASN A 562 -3.27 8.54 -21.67
N LEU A 563 -2.70 9.74 -21.80
CA LEU A 563 -1.60 10.06 -22.70
C LEU A 563 -0.22 9.78 -22.07
N LEU A 564 -0.05 10.10 -20.79
CA LEU A 564 1.21 9.89 -20.06
C LEU A 564 1.70 8.43 -20.08
N PRO A 565 0.86 7.39 -19.93
CA PRO A 565 1.28 5.99 -20.09
C PRO A 565 1.80 5.69 -21.50
N LEU A 566 1.17 6.24 -22.54
CA LEU A 566 1.59 6.05 -23.93
C LEU A 566 2.95 6.69 -24.21
N ILE A 567 3.18 7.91 -23.70
CA ILE A 567 4.50 8.58 -23.76
C ILE A 567 5.55 7.76 -22.99
N THR A 568 5.19 7.24 -21.82
CA THR A 568 6.09 6.40 -20.99
C THR A 568 6.53 5.14 -21.74
N VAL A 569 5.59 4.40 -22.33
CA VAL A 569 5.87 3.19 -23.13
C VAL A 569 6.67 3.52 -24.38
N GLY A 570 6.34 4.62 -25.08
CA GLY A 570 7.12 5.10 -26.23
C GLY A 570 8.58 5.38 -25.87
N LEU A 571 8.82 6.08 -24.75
CA LEU A 571 10.17 6.33 -24.25
C LEU A 571 10.89 5.05 -23.82
N PHE A 572 10.20 4.09 -23.18
CA PHE A 572 10.78 2.79 -22.83
C PHE A 572 11.21 2.00 -24.08
N VAL A 573 10.38 1.94 -25.12
CA VAL A 573 10.72 1.27 -26.40
C VAL A 573 11.86 1.97 -27.12
N VAL A 574 11.91 3.31 -27.10
CA VAL A 574 13.05 4.09 -27.63
C VAL A 574 14.32 3.79 -26.83
N GLN A 575 14.27 3.83 -25.51
CA GLN A 575 15.41 3.57 -24.62
C GLN A 575 15.94 2.14 -24.78
N GLN A 576 15.05 1.15 -24.87
CA GLN A 576 15.40 -0.25 -25.14
C GLN A 576 16.14 -0.39 -26.47
N LYS A 577 15.59 0.18 -27.56
CA LYS A 577 16.23 0.17 -28.89
C LYS A 577 17.57 0.91 -28.94
N LEU A 578 17.77 1.90 -28.05
CA LEU A 578 19.02 2.66 -27.96
C LEU A 578 20.10 1.95 -27.13
N PHE A 579 19.71 1.13 -26.15
CA PHE A 579 20.63 0.54 -25.15
C PHE A 579 20.94 -0.94 -25.39
N MET A 580 20.03 -1.71 -25.99
CA MET A 580 20.31 -3.11 -26.35
C MET A 580 21.23 -3.18 -27.57
N PRO A 581 22.21 -4.11 -27.61
CA PRO A 581 22.95 -4.40 -28.84
C PRO A 581 22.01 -5.01 -29.90
N PRO A 582 22.36 -4.97 -31.19
CA PRO A 582 21.64 -5.75 -32.20
C PRO A 582 21.76 -7.25 -31.90
N PRO A 583 20.70 -8.05 -32.12
CA PRO A 583 20.76 -9.50 -31.91
C PRO A 583 21.72 -10.15 -32.91
N THR A 584 22.55 -11.08 -32.44
CA THR A 584 23.51 -11.85 -33.27
C THR A 584 23.11 -13.31 -33.49
N ASP A 585 22.05 -13.78 -32.82
CA ASP A 585 21.52 -15.14 -32.89
C ASP A 585 19.98 -15.13 -33.01
N LYS A 586 19.39 -16.19 -33.59
CA LYS A 586 17.91 -16.38 -33.61
C LYS A 586 17.30 -16.40 -32.21
N ASP A 587 18.01 -16.98 -31.24
CA ASP A 587 17.59 -17.01 -29.82
C ASP A 587 17.47 -15.58 -29.24
N GLN A 588 18.40 -14.70 -29.62
CA GLN A 588 18.38 -13.29 -29.23
C GLN A 588 17.30 -12.50 -29.98
N GLU A 589 17.07 -12.76 -31.27
CA GLU A 589 15.93 -12.16 -31.97
C GLU A 589 14.60 -12.49 -31.30
N LEU A 590 14.41 -13.75 -30.88
CA LEU A 590 13.24 -14.19 -30.15
C LEU A 590 13.14 -13.47 -28.80
N GLN A 591 14.24 -13.38 -28.05
CA GLN A 591 14.29 -12.62 -26.79
C GLN A 591 13.93 -11.14 -27.00
N HIS A 592 14.46 -10.48 -28.04
CA HIS A 592 14.11 -9.10 -28.39
C HIS A 592 12.62 -8.95 -28.75
N LYS A 593 12.05 -9.88 -29.52
CA LYS A 593 10.61 -9.91 -29.85
C LYS A 593 9.76 -10.06 -28.57
N ILE A 594 10.11 -10.98 -27.67
CA ILE A 594 9.44 -11.18 -26.38
C ILE A 594 9.53 -9.91 -25.51
N MET A 595 10.70 -9.27 -25.40
CA MET A 595 10.85 -8.03 -24.64
C MET A 595 10.00 -6.89 -25.21
N ASN A 596 9.88 -6.77 -26.54
CA ASN A 596 9.01 -5.77 -27.17
C ASN A 596 7.52 -6.02 -26.87
N TYR A 597 7.05 -7.28 -26.89
CA TYR A 597 5.68 -7.61 -26.50
C TYR A 597 5.45 -7.38 -25.00
N MET A 598 6.44 -7.69 -24.15
CA MET A 598 6.39 -7.41 -22.71
C MET A 598 6.27 -5.91 -22.42
N MET A 599 6.97 -5.05 -23.16
CA MET A 599 6.83 -3.58 -23.06
C MET A 599 5.41 -3.11 -23.41
N ILE A 600 4.80 -3.69 -24.45
CA ILE A 600 3.41 -3.37 -24.84
C ILE A 600 2.42 -3.83 -23.76
N GLY A 601 2.60 -5.05 -23.21
CA GLY A 601 1.83 -5.55 -22.07
C GLY A 601 1.96 -4.69 -20.82
N MET A 602 3.17 -4.23 -20.52
CA MET A 602 3.45 -3.28 -19.43
C MET A 602 2.73 -1.94 -19.64
N GLY A 603 2.52 -1.53 -20.90
CA GLY A 603 1.73 -0.35 -21.24
C GLY A 603 0.26 -0.43 -20.84
N PHE A 604 -0.38 -1.58 -21.02
CA PHE A 604 -1.74 -1.82 -20.51
C PHE A 604 -1.79 -1.80 -18.98
N LEU A 605 -0.80 -2.40 -18.31
CA LEU A 605 -0.69 -2.34 -16.84
C LEU A 605 -0.47 -0.91 -16.33
N PHE A 606 0.34 -0.11 -17.03
CA PHE A 606 0.65 1.27 -16.68
C PHE A 606 -0.46 2.26 -17.06
N TYR A 607 -1.50 1.84 -17.78
CA TYR A 607 -2.61 2.73 -18.15
C TYR A 607 -3.36 3.27 -16.93
N ARG A 608 -3.47 2.47 -15.86
CA ARG A 608 -4.19 2.78 -14.61
C ARG A 608 -3.26 3.18 -13.45
N VAL A 609 -2.04 3.61 -13.75
CA VAL A 609 -1.03 4.05 -12.77
C VAL A 609 -1.14 5.57 -12.51
N PRO A 610 -0.90 6.06 -11.29
CA PRO A 610 -0.91 7.49 -10.99
C PRO A 610 0.00 8.32 -11.89
N ALA A 611 -0.52 9.45 -12.39
CA ALA A 611 0.14 10.32 -13.34
C ALA A 611 1.53 10.82 -12.86
N GLY A 612 1.69 11.08 -11.56
CA GLY A 612 2.97 11.44 -10.96
C GLY A 612 4.07 10.38 -11.14
N LEU A 613 3.72 9.09 -11.17
CA LEU A 613 4.68 8.03 -11.46
C LEU A 613 5.05 7.98 -12.95
N CYS A 614 4.10 8.26 -13.85
CA CYS A 614 4.41 8.43 -15.27
C CYS A 614 5.33 9.63 -15.51
N VAL A 615 5.12 10.76 -14.82
CA VAL A 615 6.03 11.92 -14.86
C VAL A 615 7.43 11.54 -14.38
N TYR A 616 7.56 10.77 -13.29
CA TYR A 616 8.84 10.18 -12.87
C TYR A 616 9.46 9.31 -13.97
N PHE A 617 8.73 8.36 -14.54
CA PHE A 617 9.27 7.46 -15.56
C PHE A 617 9.75 8.21 -16.81
N ILE A 618 8.96 9.18 -17.29
CA ILE A 618 9.30 10.05 -18.42
C ILE A 618 10.60 10.82 -18.12
N ALA A 619 10.71 11.47 -16.96
CA ALA A 619 11.94 12.16 -16.54
C ALA A 619 13.14 11.19 -16.44
N SER A 620 12.93 9.98 -15.91
CA SER A 620 13.95 8.94 -15.77
C SER A 620 14.46 8.44 -17.14
N SER A 621 13.56 8.25 -18.11
CA SER A 621 13.92 7.77 -19.44
C SER A 621 14.55 8.86 -20.30
N LEU A 622 14.06 10.10 -20.21
CA LEU A 622 14.69 11.26 -20.84
C LEU A 622 16.10 11.49 -20.27
N TRP A 623 16.28 11.41 -18.95
CA TRP A 623 17.61 11.43 -18.33
C TRP A 623 18.51 10.34 -18.91
N GLY A 624 18.06 9.08 -18.92
CA GLY A 624 18.86 7.97 -19.44
C GLY A 624 19.29 8.16 -20.90
N ILE A 625 18.38 8.63 -21.76
CA ILE A 625 18.68 8.91 -23.17
C ILE A 625 19.69 10.06 -23.30
N CYS A 626 19.57 11.11 -22.48
CA CYS A 626 20.54 12.22 -22.44
C CYS A 626 21.91 11.77 -21.93
N GLU A 627 21.93 10.98 -20.84
CA GLU A 627 23.13 10.40 -20.25
C GLU A 627 23.89 9.52 -21.27
N ARG A 628 23.17 8.65 -21.99
CA ARG A 628 23.77 7.81 -23.02
C ARG A 628 24.37 8.63 -24.15
N LYS A 629 23.63 9.63 -24.67
CA LYS A 629 24.15 10.55 -25.70
C LYS A 629 25.36 11.34 -25.21
N LEU A 630 25.38 11.77 -23.95
CA LEU A 630 26.51 12.46 -23.33
C LEU A 630 27.75 11.56 -23.24
N LEU A 631 27.59 10.28 -22.86
CA LEU A 631 28.68 9.32 -22.80
C LEU A 631 29.23 8.98 -24.19
N ASP A 632 28.36 8.73 -25.17
CA ASP A 632 28.78 8.47 -26.57
C ASP A 632 29.43 9.73 -27.21
N PHE A 633 29.06 10.94 -26.78
CA PHE A 633 29.70 12.20 -27.17
C PHE A 633 31.07 12.42 -26.49
N GLN A 634 31.19 12.09 -25.20
CA GLN A 634 32.47 12.11 -24.48
C GLN A 634 33.47 11.12 -25.07
N ALA A 635 33.02 9.91 -25.43
CA ALA A 635 33.86 8.92 -26.11
C ALA A 635 34.42 9.45 -27.44
N LYS A 636 33.56 10.07 -28.28
CA LYS A 636 33.96 10.68 -29.56
C LYS A 636 34.89 11.90 -29.44
N ARG A 637 35.04 12.49 -28.25
CA ARG A 637 35.87 13.69 -28.01
C ARG A 637 37.19 13.42 -27.28
N ARG A 638 37.49 12.18 -26.89
CA ARG A 638 38.80 11.80 -26.34
C ARG A 638 39.77 11.47 -27.48
N PRO A 639 40.86 12.23 -27.69
CA PRO A 639 41.97 11.74 -28.52
C PRO A 639 42.65 10.56 -27.80
N ALA A 640 43.17 9.60 -28.58
CA ALA A 640 43.83 8.38 -28.09
C ALA A 640 45.23 8.66 -27.53
N THR A 641 45.31 9.48 -26.47
CA THR A 641 46.58 9.95 -25.88
C THR A 641 46.44 10.39 -24.42
N THR A 642 45.48 9.87 -23.67
CA THR A 642 45.39 10.04 -22.20
C THR A 642 45.08 8.72 -21.50
N THR A 643 46.14 8.03 -21.09
CA THR A 643 46.12 6.82 -20.25
C THR A 643 45.69 7.15 -18.81
N ASP A 644 44.38 7.36 -18.64
CA ASP A 644 43.68 7.25 -17.36
C ASP A 644 43.88 5.82 -16.82
N PRO A 645 44.42 5.59 -15.61
CA PRO A 645 44.71 4.23 -15.10
C PRO A 645 43.47 3.36 -14.87
N ASN A 646 42.25 3.89 -15.07
CA ASN A 646 41.01 3.11 -15.12
C ASN A 646 40.47 2.87 -16.55
N VAL A 647 41.23 3.24 -17.59
CA VAL A 647 40.89 3.04 -19.01
C VAL A 647 42.07 2.39 -19.73
N ILE A 648 41.91 1.11 -20.10
CA ILE A 648 42.85 0.39 -20.95
C ILE A 648 42.66 0.90 -22.38
N ASP A 649 43.71 1.46 -22.98
CA ASP A 649 43.68 1.94 -24.37
C ASP A 649 43.80 0.77 -25.36
N VAL A 650 43.36 0.98 -26.60
CA VAL A 650 43.19 -0.08 -27.62
C VAL A 650 43.89 0.32 -28.92
N THR A 651 44.42 -0.67 -29.65
CA THR A 651 45.10 -0.54 -30.98
C THR A 651 46.59 -0.15 -31.04
N ALA A 652 47.44 -0.72 -30.18
CA ALA A 652 48.87 -0.88 -30.52
C ALA A 652 49.56 -2.07 -29.83
N GLU A 653 49.72 -3.20 -30.54
CA GLU A 653 50.99 -3.96 -30.61
C GLU A 653 50.88 -5.16 -31.57
N SER A 654 51.34 -4.96 -32.81
CA SER A 654 51.59 -6.04 -33.76
C SER A 654 52.71 -5.67 -34.72
N LYS A 655 53.96 -5.66 -34.23
CA LYS A 655 55.17 -6.08 -34.96
C LYS A 655 56.49 -5.87 -34.20
N LYS A 656 57.41 -6.80 -34.49
CA LYS A 656 58.88 -6.81 -34.29
C LYS A 656 59.42 -7.22 -32.92
N SER A 657 60.56 -7.89 -33.01
CA SER A 657 61.30 -8.61 -31.98
C SER A 657 62.67 -7.96 -31.74
N SER A 658 63.32 -8.34 -30.63
CA SER A 658 64.76 -8.18 -30.32
C SER A 658 65.32 -6.77 -30.11
N SER A 659 65.88 -6.49 -28.91
CA SER A 659 67.34 -6.53 -28.69
C SER A 659 67.79 -6.07 -27.27
N ASN A 660 68.59 -6.91 -26.60
CA ASN A 660 69.64 -6.63 -25.60
C ASN A 660 69.49 -5.67 -24.37
N LYS A 661 69.72 -6.27 -23.19
CA LYS A 661 70.70 -5.91 -22.11
C LYS A 661 70.62 -4.61 -21.27
N LYS A 662 70.70 -4.86 -19.94
CA LYS A 662 71.54 -4.19 -18.89
C LYS A 662 71.18 -2.75 -18.44
N GLN A 663 71.41 -2.31 -17.18
CA GLN A 663 71.74 -3.01 -15.92
C GLN A 663 71.39 -2.13 -14.67
N ASP A 664 71.56 -2.71 -13.47
CA ASP A 664 71.87 -2.06 -12.18
C ASP A 664 70.87 -1.15 -11.44
N LYS A 665 70.11 -1.81 -10.56
CA LYS A 665 70.02 -1.54 -9.10
C LYS A 665 70.65 -0.23 -8.57
N LYS A 666 69.87 0.47 -7.72
CA LYS A 666 70.32 0.78 -6.35
C LYS A 666 69.16 0.77 -5.35
N THR A 667 69.48 0.51 -4.08
CA THR A 667 68.54 0.02 -3.05
C THR A 667 68.08 1.13 -2.09
N LYS A 668 66.86 1.00 -1.55
CA LYS A 668 66.54 1.37 -0.16
C LYS A 668 65.47 0.43 0.39
N GLU A 669 65.42 0.28 1.71
CA GLU A 669 64.69 -0.81 2.39
C GLU A 669 63.30 -0.43 2.91
N LYS A 670 62.47 -1.47 3.03
CA LYS A 670 61.37 -1.71 3.96
C LYS A 670 60.53 -0.54 4.50
N ASP A 671 59.22 -0.70 4.34
CA ASP A 671 58.29 -0.60 5.47
C ASP A 671 57.25 -1.74 5.36
N ASP A 672 57.10 -2.58 6.38
CA ASP A 672 56.29 -3.81 6.33
C ASP A 672 54.84 -3.54 6.73
N LYS A 673 53.90 -3.54 5.76
CA LYS A 673 52.45 -3.50 6.02
C LYS A 673 51.73 -4.49 5.11
N PRO A 674 50.90 -5.41 5.66
CA PRO A 674 50.16 -6.37 4.85
C PRO A 674 49.10 -5.65 4.02
N GLU A 675 49.14 -5.82 2.70
CA GLU A 675 48.09 -5.32 1.81
C GLU A 675 46.73 -5.91 2.22
N LYS A 676 45.73 -5.04 2.40
CA LYS A 676 44.36 -5.46 2.70
C LYS A 676 43.73 -6.04 1.43
N LYS A 677 43.97 -7.34 1.17
CA LYS A 677 43.29 -8.13 0.13
C LYS A 677 41.81 -7.75 0.05
N GLY A 678 41.38 -7.24 -1.11
CA GLY A 678 40.02 -6.76 -1.32
C GLY A 678 38.97 -7.86 -1.12
N TRP A 679 37.75 -7.46 -0.77
CA TRP A 679 36.64 -8.37 -0.45
C TRP A 679 36.39 -9.45 -1.53
N PHE A 680 36.46 -9.08 -2.81
CA PHE A 680 36.35 -10.03 -3.93
C PHE A 680 37.45 -11.09 -3.95
N ALA A 681 38.71 -10.72 -3.66
CA ALA A 681 39.82 -11.69 -3.61
C ALA A 681 39.61 -12.72 -2.48
N ARG A 682 39.07 -12.28 -1.33
CA ARG A 682 38.70 -13.18 -0.22
C ARG A 682 37.54 -14.10 -0.59
N LEU A 683 36.52 -13.61 -1.28
CA LEU A 683 35.41 -14.45 -1.78
C LEU A 683 35.91 -15.49 -2.79
N GLN A 684 36.86 -15.13 -3.64
CA GLN A 684 37.45 -16.06 -4.60
C GLN A 684 38.30 -17.12 -3.89
N GLU A 685 39.15 -16.74 -2.92
CA GLU A 685 39.85 -17.71 -2.06
C GLU A 685 38.89 -18.66 -1.32
N ILE A 686 37.75 -18.17 -0.83
CA ILE A 686 36.73 -19.00 -0.16
C ILE A 686 36.04 -19.95 -1.15
N ALA A 687 35.74 -19.50 -2.37
CA ALA A 687 35.15 -20.34 -3.41
C ALA A 687 36.12 -21.44 -3.89
N ASP A 688 37.38 -21.09 -4.12
CA ASP A 688 38.45 -22.01 -4.53
C ASP A 688 38.73 -23.04 -3.42
N GLN A 689 38.74 -22.61 -2.14
CA GLN A 689 38.84 -23.53 -0.98
C GLN A 689 37.64 -24.48 -0.90
N ALA A 690 36.41 -23.98 -1.07
CA ALA A 690 35.21 -24.81 -1.06
C ALA A 690 35.20 -25.85 -2.18
N GLN A 691 35.64 -25.48 -3.39
CA GLN A 691 35.78 -26.43 -4.51
C GLN A 691 36.89 -27.45 -4.28
N ALA A 692 38.05 -27.02 -3.79
CA ALA A 692 39.15 -27.92 -3.45
C ALA A 692 38.74 -28.94 -2.36
N GLN A 693 38.00 -28.50 -1.35
CA GLN A 693 37.54 -29.36 -0.25
C GLN A 693 36.38 -30.28 -0.69
N ALA A 694 35.52 -29.86 -1.61
CA ALA A 694 34.53 -30.72 -2.25
C ALA A 694 35.22 -31.86 -3.04
N ALA A 695 36.18 -31.54 -3.90
CA ALA A 695 36.94 -32.54 -4.67
C ALA A 695 37.77 -33.50 -3.78
N LEU A 696 38.20 -33.04 -2.59
CA LEU A 696 38.85 -33.88 -1.59
C LEU A 696 37.87 -34.86 -0.93
N ASN A 697 36.67 -34.40 -0.58
CA ASN A 697 35.59 -35.23 -0.03
C ASN A 697 35.07 -36.25 -1.05
N GLU A 698 35.05 -35.90 -2.34
CA GLU A 698 34.67 -36.79 -3.44
C GLU A 698 35.70 -37.92 -3.62
N LYS A 699 36.99 -37.60 -3.71
CA LYS A 699 38.07 -38.61 -3.73
C LYS A 699 38.07 -39.52 -2.49
N GLN A 700 37.73 -38.99 -1.32
CA GLN A 700 37.57 -39.80 -0.09
C GLN A 700 36.31 -40.67 -0.08
N ARG A 701 35.26 -40.33 -0.84
CA ARG A 701 34.12 -41.23 -1.09
C ARG A 701 34.52 -42.36 -2.02
N ASP A 702 35.17 -42.04 -3.13
CA ASP A 702 35.58 -43.04 -4.14
C ASP A 702 36.51 -44.11 -3.54
N GLN A 703 37.50 -43.67 -2.75
CA GLN A 703 38.38 -44.58 -1.99
C GLN A 703 37.63 -45.44 -0.96
N LYS A 704 36.51 -44.96 -0.38
CA LYS A 704 35.67 -45.73 0.56
C LYS A 704 34.64 -46.64 -0.12
N SER A 705 34.35 -46.44 -1.40
CA SER A 705 33.54 -47.38 -2.20
C SER A 705 34.33 -48.53 -2.81
N GLY A 706 35.67 -48.41 -2.94
CA GLY A 706 36.52 -49.43 -3.57
C GLY A 706 36.76 -50.70 -2.75
N ASP A 707 36.56 -50.67 -1.42
CA ASP A 707 36.94 -51.76 -0.51
C ASP A 707 35.76 -52.31 0.31
N LYS A 708 34.84 -53.03 -0.36
CA LYS A 708 33.89 -53.96 0.28
C LYS A 708 33.60 -55.18 -0.60
N GLY A 709 34.20 -56.31 -0.24
CA GLY A 709 33.92 -57.61 -0.85
C GLY A 709 32.50 -58.15 -0.57
N PRO A 710 32.05 -59.19 -1.29
CA PRO A 710 30.66 -59.65 -1.28
C PRO A 710 30.30 -60.46 -0.01
N GLY A 711 29.25 -60.05 0.73
CA GLY A 711 28.93 -60.66 2.03
C GLY A 711 27.47 -60.56 2.51
N LYS A 712 26.70 -61.64 2.26
CA LYS A 712 25.51 -62.14 3.02
C LYS A 712 24.25 -61.27 3.21
N LYS A 713 23.11 -61.94 2.92
CA LYS A 713 21.71 -61.58 3.21
C LYS A 713 21.43 -61.45 4.72
N SER A 714 20.49 -60.59 5.11
CA SER A 714 19.66 -60.79 6.32
C SER A 714 18.27 -60.12 6.19
N LYS A 715 17.28 -60.59 6.96
CA LYS A 715 15.86 -60.17 6.94
C LYS A 715 15.50 -59.32 8.17
N LYS A 716 14.65 -58.30 7.96
CA LYS A 716 13.53 -57.76 8.80
C LYS A 716 13.27 -56.32 8.33
N ARG A 717 12.04 -55.79 8.18
CA ARG A 717 10.70 -56.20 8.64
C ARG A 717 10.53 -56.19 10.17
N ARG A 718 10.38 -55.01 10.75
CA ARG A 718 9.04 -54.59 11.17
C ARG A 718 8.85 -53.09 10.89
#